data_AF-A0A662J673-F1
#
_entry.id   AF-A0A662J673-F1
#
_cell.length_a   1.000
_cell.length_b   1.000
_cell.length_c   1.000
_cell.angle_alpha   90.00
_cell.angle_beta   90.00
_cell.angle_gamma   90.00
#
_symmetry.space_group_name_H-M   'P 1'
#
loop_
_entity.id
_entity.type
_entity.pdbx_description
1 polymer ?
#
loop_
_entity_poly.entity_id
_entity_poly.type
_entity_poly.pdbx_seq_one_letter_code
_entity_poly.pdbx_strand_id
1 'polypeptide(L)'
;MPLITKKALAIALLLMALTAAAATYYFYVVQAPPQPTEQPQETAGEKDVLIIDDARKYAFFGWYKASNMPFQAWAIFGRTVEWAISPIEPDRARLLLIYNPSGDGSVRYDPDALAIYNWLSVQEYKVYVLPYSEMGKKGPSYYAQYDLVLYWTREKGDIHNVLAADVPLITVCAAHTSDMGIGTGVETSLRPRRVFYVVNNVHPPTNFLPLDRLEMGFETWANTAEASGDGIVLVKAEVRSAYPRLRMLVEEQVAIQENGSATISMVIKVPESPLAEQLREAFGIPATVPPGQEMPIPEWATSKEVLEVPKGVVLEGMNETETKLPIRELFHQGIVMEHQVILNISVQVLSSNIIPFSKENATEIKVLAFAAQLARPVYGTDSWLIKLGPRDENGTLTLVDFMATKLSLLQLMLRAWPGEQVFEYRSYFNLTLPPKSELTDPDGLEKYGWFVYLGGGSKVEAYVRASRGSFLIEEEWFITEYEIELSPSNITQAFYSYKKLDAMYLIKREVAGTASLGTARPLSARSVGWRDLEYRFSKTWSYTLSRPWTIDSGATVTIRVTPSLTLSGYVGWRFHWDWFRSYLEWFKAWMRIQPSFRVEVSLDATVDIQRSESWRLLSTGVPFSFWIDIIPVRVYLKLSVWAGVEFHAHGEIHVNAWVRLTGWLKAGVRWQRGQGWRRIWEHGVSASRGISFSGEVKLSIDPYARGRLSFLFYNVAGPFVELKPYIGIDILPPLPEYELPGAWYIDFYLKVVAGVTFAGWLKRLLGLSDYERTLALLSVAHWSGTW
;
A
#
# COMPACT_ATOMS: atom_id res chain seq x y z
N MET A 1 -5.13 3.07 -30.20
CA MET A 1 -5.57 2.35 -28.97
C MET A 1 -5.47 0.84 -29.21
N PRO A 2 -5.32 -0.03 -28.19
CA PRO A 2 -4.87 0.24 -26.81
C PRO A 2 -3.71 -0.69 -26.37
N LEU A 3 -2.54 -0.13 -26.01
CA LEU A 3 -1.46 -0.90 -25.36
C LEU A 3 -1.70 -1.14 -23.85
N ILE A 4 -2.70 -0.43 -23.29
CA ILE A 4 -3.03 -0.34 -21.86
C ILE A 4 -3.34 -1.73 -21.25
N THR A 5 -3.90 -2.64 -22.04
CA THR A 5 -4.32 -3.99 -21.61
C THR A 5 -3.17 -4.91 -21.17
N LYS A 6 -1.90 -4.57 -21.47
CA LYS A 6 -0.73 -5.32 -20.96
C LYS A 6 -0.32 -4.91 -19.55
N LYS A 7 -0.43 -3.64 -19.16
CA LYS A 7 0.01 -3.16 -17.83
C LYS A 7 -0.94 -3.60 -16.70
N ALA A 8 -2.26 -3.56 -16.91
CA ALA A 8 -3.23 -4.06 -15.92
C ALA A 8 -3.06 -5.57 -15.66
N LEU A 9 -2.80 -6.36 -16.72
CA LEU A 9 -2.49 -7.79 -16.59
C LEU A 9 -1.15 -8.02 -15.87
N ALA A 10 -0.16 -7.14 -16.07
CA ALA A 10 1.11 -7.19 -15.34
C ALA A 10 0.91 -6.90 -13.85
N ILE A 11 0.10 -5.93 -13.44
CA ILE A 11 -0.16 -5.61 -12.02
C ILE A 11 -0.81 -6.80 -11.28
N ALA A 12 -1.79 -7.46 -11.91
CA ALA A 12 -2.43 -8.64 -11.31
C ALA A 12 -1.56 -9.91 -11.32
N LEU A 13 -0.59 -10.01 -12.23
CA LEU A 13 0.46 -11.03 -12.17
C LEU A 13 1.56 -10.68 -11.17
N LEU A 14 1.89 -9.39 -10.98
CA LEU A 14 2.80 -8.89 -9.94
C LEU A 14 2.32 -9.35 -8.56
N LEU A 15 1.03 -9.17 -8.25
CA LEU A 15 0.42 -9.64 -6.99
C LEU A 15 0.47 -11.17 -6.77
N MET A 16 0.74 -11.96 -7.82
CA MET A 16 1.01 -13.40 -7.72
C MET A 16 2.51 -13.76 -7.90
N ALA A 17 3.36 -12.76 -8.15
CA ALA A 17 4.81 -12.88 -8.32
C ALA A 17 5.62 -12.20 -7.19
N LEU A 18 4.97 -11.48 -6.26
CA LEU A 18 5.53 -10.78 -5.08
C LEU A 18 6.37 -11.65 -4.10
N THR A 19 6.63 -12.92 -4.41
CA THR A 19 7.55 -13.79 -3.64
C THR A 19 8.44 -14.66 -4.53
N ALA A 20 8.55 -14.36 -5.83
CA ALA A 20 9.11 -15.25 -6.85
C ALA A 20 10.42 -14.77 -7.50
N ALA A 21 11.35 -14.28 -6.67
CA ALA A 21 12.79 -14.11 -6.91
C ALA A 21 13.27 -13.10 -7.98
N ALA A 22 14.19 -12.24 -7.55
CA ALA A 22 15.37 -11.72 -8.26
C ALA A 22 15.48 -11.91 -9.79
N ALA A 23 15.63 -10.77 -10.51
CA ALA A 23 15.85 -10.57 -11.95
C ALA A 23 14.63 -10.84 -12.88
N THR A 24 14.42 -10.16 -14.02
CA THR A 24 15.38 -9.50 -14.94
C THR A 24 14.75 -8.28 -15.69
N TYR A 25 15.59 -7.49 -16.39
CA TYR A 25 15.32 -6.16 -17.02
C TYR A 25 14.39 -6.10 -18.27
N TYR A 26 13.82 -4.91 -18.58
CA TYR A 26 14.13 -4.03 -19.77
C TYR A 26 13.20 -2.77 -19.88
N PHE A 27 13.57 -1.75 -20.69
CA PHE A 27 12.97 -0.38 -20.81
C PHE A 27 11.89 -0.27 -21.94
N TYR A 28 11.18 0.83 -22.32
CA TYR A 28 11.32 2.32 -22.41
C TYR A 28 9.88 3.00 -22.44
N VAL A 29 9.59 4.30 -22.72
CA VAL A 29 9.93 5.66 -22.18
C VAL A 29 8.98 6.74 -22.86
N VAL A 30 8.62 7.87 -22.19
CA VAL A 30 7.94 9.13 -22.70
C VAL A 30 6.47 9.00 -23.23
N GLN A 31 5.48 9.91 -23.05
CA GLN A 31 5.31 11.21 -22.33
C GLN A 31 3.84 11.39 -21.85
N ALA A 32 3.53 12.45 -21.07
CA ALA A 32 2.17 12.89 -20.65
C ALA A 32 1.86 14.33 -21.16
N PRO A 33 0.58 14.80 -21.22
CA PRO A 33 -0.12 15.47 -20.08
C PRO A 33 -1.68 15.34 -20.13
N PRO A 34 -2.52 16.11 -19.37
CA PRO A 34 -2.41 16.74 -18.04
C PRO A 34 -3.49 16.26 -17.02
N GLN A 35 -3.47 16.77 -15.77
CA GLN A 35 -4.60 16.72 -14.80
C GLN A 35 -5.58 17.91 -14.98
N PRO A 36 -6.82 17.85 -14.45
CA PRO A 36 -7.16 18.37 -13.09
C PRO A 36 -8.20 17.47 -12.34
N THR A 37 -8.58 17.61 -11.06
CA THR A 37 -8.12 18.32 -9.84
C THR A 37 -8.93 17.80 -8.64
N GLU A 38 -8.38 17.78 -7.43
CA GLU A 38 -9.14 18.11 -6.20
C GLU A 38 -8.19 18.74 -5.15
N GLN A 39 -8.69 19.49 -4.17
CA GLN A 39 -7.88 20.39 -3.32
C GLN A 39 -8.02 20.07 -1.81
N PRO A 40 -6.93 20.15 -1.02
CA PRO A 40 -7.02 20.12 0.45
C PRO A 40 -7.78 21.34 1.02
N GLN A 41 -8.70 21.11 1.96
CA GLN A 41 -9.47 22.18 2.60
C GLN A 41 -8.76 22.81 3.82
N GLU A 42 -9.05 24.09 4.07
CA GLU A 42 -8.42 24.89 5.12
C GLU A 42 -9.13 24.81 6.48
N THR A 43 -8.42 25.15 7.57
CA THR A 43 -9.00 26.01 8.63
C THR A 43 -7.90 26.70 9.45
N ALA A 44 -8.26 27.76 10.17
CA ALA A 44 -7.32 28.78 10.61
C ALA A 44 -6.44 28.44 11.84
N GLY A 45 -5.26 29.07 11.85
CA GLY A 45 -4.34 29.19 12.97
C GLY A 45 -3.15 30.04 12.55
N GLU A 46 -2.30 29.47 11.71
CA GLU A 46 -1.06 30.07 11.22
C GLU A 46 -0.97 29.81 9.71
N LYS A 47 -0.99 30.86 8.90
CA LYS A 47 -1.47 30.76 7.50
C LYS A 47 -0.33 30.67 6.49
N ASP A 48 0.02 31.78 5.86
CA ASP A 48 0.69 31.77 4.55
C ASP A 48 2.15 32.24 4.64
N VAL A 49 3.06 31.51 3.99
CA VAL A 49 4.53 31.74 4.02
C VAL A 49 5.05 32.26 2.68
N LEU A 50 4.41 31.89 1.57
CA LEU A 50 4.66 32.48 0.26
C LEU A 50 3.32 32.87 -0.37
N ILE A 51 3.12 34.17 -0.57
CA ILE A 51 1.96 34.76 -1.24
C ILE A 51 2.49 35.59 -2.41
N ILE A 52 1.86 35.50 -3.58
CA ILE A 52 2.23 36.29 -4.77
C ILE A 52 1.03 37.00 -5.42
N ASP A 53 1.29 38.07 -6.15
CA ASP A 53 0.45 38.64 -7.21
C ASP A 53 1.18 38.44 -8.54
N ASP A 54 0.61 37.63 -9.43
CA ASP A 54 1.22 37.30 -10.73
C ASP A 54 1.04 38.38 -11.80
N ALA A 55 0.17 39.38 -11.58
CA ALA A 55 0.01 40.52 -12.47
C ALA A 55 1.02 41.64 -12.14
N ARG A 56 1.17 41.99 -10.85
CA ARG A 56 2.07 43.07 -10.39
C ARG A 56 3.47 42.61 -9.98
N LYS A 57 3.72 41.29 -9.94
CA LYS A 57 4.96 40.68 -9.42
C LYS A 57 5.31 41.12 -7.99
N TYR A 58 4.29 41.19 -7.14
CA TYR A 58 4.46 41.41 -5.70
C TYR A 58 4.51 40.06 -4.97
N ALA A 59 5.37 39.92 -3.96
CA ALA A 59 5.42 38.72 -3.14
C ALA A 59 5.70 39.01 -1.66
N PHE A 60 5.01 38.27 -0.78
CA PHE A 60 5.40 38.12 0.61
C PHE A 60 6.21 36.82 0.77
N PHE A 61 7.42 36.94 1.31
CA PHE A 61 8.35 35.83 1.48
C PHE A 61 8.69 35.63 2.97
N GLY A 62 8.02 34.68 3.61
CA GLY A 62 8.01 34.51 5.07
C GLY A 62 9.32 33.98 5.68
N TRP A 63 10.20 33.35 4.91
CA TRP A 63 11.50 32.85 5.40
C TRP A 63 12.53 33.98 5.53
N TYR A 64 12.28 34.90 6.47
CA TYR A 64 13.01 36.16 6.58
C TYR A 64 14.47 36.02 7.04
N LYS A 65 14.82 35.01 7.83
CA LYS A 65 16.20 34.79 8.31
C LYS A 65 17.07 34.12 7.24
N ALA A 66 17.48 34.88 6.23
CA ALA A 66 18.34 34.43 5.14
C ALA A 66 19.68 33.85 5.63
N SER A 67 20.25 34.38 6.71
CA SER A 67 21.45 33.81 7.36
C SER A 67 21.27 32.36 7.81
N ASN A 68 20.02 31.95 8.08
CA ASN A 68 19.61 30.60 8.47
C ASN A 68 18.60 30.00 7.47
N MET A 69 18.66 30.35 6.19
CA MET A 69 17.84 29.70 5.15
C MET A 69 18.47 28.38 4.68
N PRO A 70 17.72 27.26 4.66
CA PRO A 70 18.15 25.99 4.07
C PRO A 70 18.16 26.06 2.54
N PHE A 71 18.84 25.10 1.89
CA PHE A 71 18.94 25.04 0.42
C PHE A 71 17.57 25.08 -0.28
N GLN A 72 16.56 24.39 0.26
CA GLN A 72 15.20 24.40 -0.27
C GLN A 72 14.58 25.81 -0.27
N ALA A 73 14.77 26.59 0.80
CA ALA A 73 14.28 27.96 0.90
C ALA A 73 15.04 28.90 -0.06
N TRP A 74 16.36 28.71 -0.20
CA TRP A 74 17.17 29.43 -1.20
C TRP A 74 16.77 29.12 -2.65
N ALA A 75 16.37 27.89 -2.95
CA ALA A 75 15.85 27.52 -4.28
C ALA A 75 14.51 28.21 -4.57
N ILE A 76 13.59 28.25 -3.60
CA ILE A 76 12.31 28.96 -3.72
C ILE A 76 12.56 30.48 -3.82
N PHE A 77 13.49 31.04 -3.04
CA PHE A 77 13.90 32.45 -3.15
C PHE A 77 14.39 32.78 -4.55
N GLY A 78 15.35 32.01 -5.08
CA GLY A 78 15.90 32.20 -6.42
C GLY A 78 14.82 32.18 -7.50
N ARG A 79 13.91 31.18 -7.47
CA ARG A 79 12.76 31.13 -8.38
C ARG A 79 11.77 32.28 -8.20
N THR A 80 11.66 32.86 -6.99
CA THR A 80 10.84 34.06 -6.75
C THR A 80 11.50 35.30 -7.36
N VAL A 81 12.83 35.45 -7.26
CA VAL A 81 13.57 36.54 -7.92
C VAL A 81 13.46 36.43 -9.43
N GLU A 82 13.74 35.25 -10.01
CA GLU A 82 13.61 34.98 -11.45
C GLU A 82 12.19 35.29 -11.97
N TRP A 83 11.15 34.87 -11.23
CA TRP A 83 9.75 35.13 -11.56
C TRP A 83 9.39 36.61 -11.58
N ALA A 84 9.93 37.39 -10.64
CA ALA A 84 9.62 38.81 -10.48
C ALA A 84 10.28 39.69 -11.56
N ILE A 85 11.50 39.33 -12.01
CA ILE A 85 12.23 40.07 -13.05
C ILE A 85 11.98 39.57 -14.48
N SER A 86 11.31 38.42 -14.64
CA SER A 86 11.15 37.76 -15.95
C SER A 86 10.53 38.69 -17.00
N PRO A 87 11.14 38.85 -18.20
CA PRO A 87 12.17 38.00 -18.80
C PRO A 87 13.61 38.57 -18.74
N ILE A 88 13.95 39.40 -17.76
CA ILE A 88 15.27 40.05 -17.67
C ILE A 88 16.35 39.07 -17.18
N GLU A 89 17.50 39.07 -17.84
CA GLU A 89 18.65 38.21 -17.51
C GLU A 89 19.39 38.73 -16.25
N PRO A 90 19.95 37.85 -15.38
CA PRO A 90 20.51 38.25 -14.09
C PRO A 90 21.59 39.32 -14.14
N ASP A 91 22.55 39.20 -15.06
CA ASP A 91 23.65 40.15 -15.25
C ASP A 91 23.15 41.56 -15.65
N ARG A 92 21.93 41.66 -16.19
CA ARG A 92 21.31 42.90 -16.67
C ARG A 92 20.40 43.54 -15.62
N ALA A 93 19.74 42.75 -14.78
CA ALA A 93 18.80 43.21 -13.77
C ALA A 93 19.46 44.04 -12.64
N ARG A 94 18.88 45.20 -12.35
CA ARG A 94 19.25 46.14 -11.29
C ARG A 94 18.32 45.95 -10.09
N LEU A 95 18.82 45.31 -9.05
CA LEU A 95 18.04 44.99 -7.85
C LEU A 95 18.28 46.03 -6.75
N LEU A 96 17.23 46.48 -6.07
CA LEU A 96 17.35 47.35 -4.88
C LEU A 96 17.06 46.55 -3.60
N LEU A 97 18.09 46.26 -2.82
CA LEU A 97 17.96 45.63 -1.51
C LEU A 97 17.78 46.67 -0.40
N ILE A 98 16.64 46.62 0.27
CA ILE A 98 16.28 47.46 1.40
C ILE A 98 16.42 46.66 2.69
N TYR A 99 17.14 47.21 3.67
CA TYR A 99 17.62 46.47 4.85
C TYR A 99 17.54 47.31 6.14
N ASN A 100 17.79 46.68 7.28
CA ASN A 100 17.82 47.37 8.57
C ASN A 100 19.24 47.85 8.91
N PRO A 101 19.53 49.17 8.90
CA PRO A 101 20.87 49.66 9.24
C PRO A 101 21.17 49.43 10.72
N SER A 102 22.21 48.66 11.01
CA SER A 102 22.83 48.62 12.34
C SER A 102 24.33 48.95 12.25
N GLY A 103 24.98 49.19 13.39
CA GLY A 103 26.40 49.58 13.42
C GLY A 103 26.66 50.92 12.74
N ASP A 104 27.51 50.94 11.71
CA ASP A 104 27.86 52.11 10.91
C ASP A 104 26.84 52.47 9.82
N GLY A 105 25.75 51.70 9.71
CA GLY A 105 24.74 51.84 8.66
C GLY A 105 25.08 51.09 7.37
N SER A 106 26.10 50.23 7.38
CA SER A 106 26.41 49.31 6.27
C SER A 106 25.57 48.03 6.33
N VAL A 107 25.22 47.50 5.15
CA VAL A 107 24.56 46.17 5.01
C VAL A 107 25.36 45.03 5.67
N ARG A 108 26.66 45.22 5.92
CA ARG A 108 27.52 44.24 6.59
C ARG A 108 27.12 43.91 8.03
N TYR A 109 26.34 44.77 8.68
CA TYR A 109 25.86 44.56 10.05
C TYR A 109 24.42 44.01 10.13
N ASP A 110 23.75 43.81 9.00
CA ASP A 110 22.50 43.05 8.89
C ASP A 110 22.84 41.66 8.31
N PRO A 111 22.87 40.59 9.12
CA PRO A 111 23.34 39.28 8.67
C PRO A 111 22.40 38.62 7.65
N ASP A 112 21.11 38.98 7.67
CA ASP A 112 20.12 38.45 6.74
C ASP A 112 20.20 39.19 5.40
N ALA A 113 20.24 40.53 5.42
CA ALA A 113 20.45 41.31 4.20
C ALA A 113 21.84 41.07 3.57
N LEU A 114 22.89 40.86 4.37
CA LEU A 114 24.22 40.48 3.86
C LEU A 114 24.19 39.11 3.17
N ALA A 115 23.45 38.13 3.69
CA ALA A 115 23.28 36.82 3.05
C ALA A 115 22.58 36.96 1.68
N ILE A 116 21.51 37.76 1.61
CA ILE A 116 20.79 38.07 0.35
C ILE A 116 21.70 38.80 -0.65
N TYR A 117 22.40 39.85 -0.20
CA TYR A 117 23.35 40.62 -1.04
C TYR A 117 24.43 39.71 -1.64
N ASN A 118 25.04 38.85 -0.82
CA ASN A 118 26.09 37.93 -1.26
C ASN A 118 25.55 36.87 -2.22
N TRP A 119 24.39 36.27 -1.94
CA TRP A 119 23.77 35.27 -2.81
C TRP A 119 23.47 35.85 -4.20
N LEU A 120 22.85 37.03 -4.24
CA LEU A 120 22.53 37.73 -5.48
C LEU A 120 23.79 38.14 -6.26
N SER A 121 24.83 38.63 -5.57
CA SER A 121 26.11 38.98 -6.20
C SER A 121 26.80 37.77 -6.84
N VAL A 122 26.60 36.55 -6.29
CA VAL A 122 27.11 35.29 -6.86
C VAL A 122 26.28 34.82 -8.06
N GLN A 123 25.02 35.26 -8.20
CA GLN A 123 24.21 35.08 -9.41
C GLN A 123 24.33 36.26 -10.40
N GLU A 124 25.43 37.02 -10.32
CA GLU A 124 25.80 38.15 -11.22
C GLU A 124 24.85 39.37 -11.23
N TYR A 125 23.84 39.42 -10.35
CA TYR A 125 22.90 40.54 -10.23
C TYR A 125 23.56 41.87 -9.85
N LYS A 126 23.09 42.98 -10.44
CA LYS A 126 23.53 44.34 -10.07
C LYS A 126 22.76 44.84 -8.84
N VAL A 127 23.21 44.43 -7.66
CA VAL A 127 22.58 44.78 -6.37
C VAL A 127 23.00 46.18 -5.90
N TYR A 128 22.01 47.02 -5.63
CA TYR A 128 22.13 48.30 -4.95
C TYR A 128 21.51 48.17 -3.55
N VAL A 129 21.93 49.01 -2.59
CA VAL A 129 21.44 48.95 -1.20
C VAL A 129 20.89 50.29 -0.71
N LEU A 130 19.81 50.25 0.08
CA LEU A 130 19.19 51.42 0.71
C LEU A 130 18.74 51.09 2.15
N PRO A 131 19.15 51.84 3.19
CA PRO A 131 18.57 51.69 4.52
C PRO A 131 17.07 52.03 4.51
N TYR A 132 16.22 51.23 5.15
CA TYR A 132 14.76 51.44 5.09
C TYR A 132 14.33 52.84 5.60
N SER A 133 15.06 53.41 6.56
CA SER A 133 14.86 54.75 7.12
C SER A 133 15.07 55.91 6.11
N GLU A 134 15.69 55.64 4.95
CA GLU A 134 15.84 56.60 3.86
C GLU A 134 14.68 56.55 2.85
N MET A 135 13.79 55.55 2.90
CA MET A 135 12.78 55.31 1.86
C MET A 135 11.82 56.48 1.63
N GLY A 136 11.27 57.05 2.71
CA GLY A 136 10.33 58.19 2.64
C GLY A 136 10.98 59.47 2.10
N LYS A 137 12.31 59.51 1.95
CA LYS A 137 13.06 60.61 1.34
C LYS A 137 13.29 60.41 -0.16
N LYS A 138 12.82 59.30 -0.74
CA LYS A 138 12.91 58.98 -2.18
C LYS A 138 11.52 58.99 -2.79
N GLY A 139 11.31 59.77 -3.84
CA GLY A 139 10.07 59.74 -4.63
C GLY A 139 10.03 58.57 -5.64
N PRO A 140 8.88 58.29 -6.29
CA PRO A 140 8.70 57.13 -7.15
C PRO A 140 9.73 56.98 -8.29
N SER A 141 10.17 58.10 -8.87
CA SER A 141 11.19 58.14 -9.93
C SER A 141 12.58 57.64 -9.50
N TYR A 142 12.85 57.53 -8.19
CA TYR A 142 14.06 56.86 -7.70
C TYR A 142 13.93 55.33 -7.75
N TYR A 143 12.73 54.79 -7.54
CA TYR A 143 12.47 53.34 -7.54
C TYR A 143 12.30 52.80 -8.97
N ALA A 144 11.65 53.56 -9.86
CA ALA A 144 11.41 53.23 -11.28
C ALA A 144 12.67 53.05 -12.16
N GLN A 145 13.87 53.03 -11.57
CA GLN A 145 15.13 52.72 -12.26
C GLN A 145 15.61 51.28 -12.03
N TYR A 146 14.96 50.56 -11.11
CA TYR A 146 15.30 49.20 -10.68
C TYR A 146 14.27 48.23 -11.23
N ASP A 147 14.70 47.01 -11.53
CA ASP A 147 13.85 45.97 -12.12
C ASP A 147 13.09 45.16 -11.05
N LEU A 148 13.55 45.21 -9.80
CA LEU A 148 12.92 44.59 -8.62
C LEU A 148 13.44 45.23 -7.33
N VAL A 149 12.54 45.49 -6.38
CA VAL A 149 12.84 45.90 -5.01
C VAL A 149 12.71 44.72 -4.04
N LEU A 150 13.69 44.53 -3.16
CA LEU A 150 13.72 43.50 -2.12
C LEU A 150 13.67 44.18 -0.75
N TYR A 151 12.54 44.07 -0.05
CA TYR A 151 12.39 44.61 1.30
C TYR A 151 12.68 43.54 2.36
N TRP A 152 13.92 43.55 2.85
CA TRP A 152 14.48 42.51 3.72
C TRP A 152 14.60 42.91 5.20
N THR A 153 13.61 43.62 5.73
CA THR A 153 13.43 43.82 7.17
C THR A 153 11.99 43.54 7.59
N ARG A 154 11.81 43.21 8.88
CA ARG A 154 10.49 43.03 9.50
C ARG A 154 9.82 44.35 9.92
N GLU A 155 10.61 45.40 10.12
CA GLU A 155 10.09 46.71 10.52
C GLU A 155 9.28 47.31 9.36
N LYS A 156 8.08 47.88 9.65
CA LYS A 156 7.23 48.45 8.59
C LYS A 156 7.83 49.76 8.09
N GLY A 157 8.16 49.81 6.81
CA GLY A 157 8.56 51.01 6.10
C GLY A 157 7.37 51.67 5.41
N ASP A 158 7.60 52.86 4.84
CA ASP A 158 6.68 53.43 3.87
C ASP A 158 7.05 52.96 2.46
N ILE A 159 6.24 52.05 1.91
CA ILE A 159 6.41 51.54 0.55
C ILE A 159 5.54 52.24 -0.49
N HIS A 160 4.76 53.29 -0.14
CA HIS A 160 3.87 53.95 -1.11
C HIS A 160 4.63 54.49 -2.32
N ASN A 161 5.85 55.02 -2.16
CA ASN A 161 6.67 55.47 -3.28
C ASN A 161 7.27 54.33 -4.12
N VAL A 162 7.33 53.09 -3.60
CA VAL A 162 7.70 51.89 -4.39
C VAL A 162 6.51 51.43 -5.22
N LEU A 163 5.34 51.32 -4.59
CA LEU A 163 4.10 50.90 -5.26
C LEU A 163 3.65 51.91 -6.32
N ALA A 164 3.82 53.21 -6.06
CA ALA A 164 3.57 54.28 -7.03
C ALA A 164 4.63 54.37 -8.16
N ALA A 165 5.66 53.53 -8.14
CA ALA A 165 6.62 53.37 -9.24
C ALA A 165 6.29 52.16 -10.13
N ASP A 166 5.32 51.32 -9.77
CA ASP A 166 4.89 50.11 -10.50
C ASP A 166 6.06 49.10 -10.74
N VAL A 167 6.95 48.98 -9.75
CA VAL A 167 8.14 48.10 -9.78
C VAL A 167 7.87 46.82 -8.96
N PRO A 168 8.25 45.62 -9.44
CA PRO A 168 8.16 44.37 -8.69
C PRO A 168 8.74 44.47 -7.27
N LEU A 169 8.12 43.80 -6.31
CA LEU A 169 8.44 43.92 -4.88
C LEU A 169 8.34 42.57 -4.15
N ILE A 170 9.45 42.08 -3.62
CA ILE A 170 9.47 40.94 -2.69
C ILE A 170 9.75 41.48 -1.28
N THR A 171 8.92 41.15 -0.29
CA THR A 171 9.00 41.68 1.08
C THR A 171 8.87 40.60 2.15
N VAL A 172 9.65 40.71 3.23
CA VAL A 172 9.56 39.84 4.42
C VAL A 172 8.71 40.43 5.55
N CYS A 173 8.29 41.70 5.41
CA CYS A 173 7.37 42.36 6.34
C CYS A 173 5.92 41.99 6.00
N ALA A 174 5.24 41.29 6.92
CA ALA A 174 3.83 40.90 6.76
C ALA A 174 2.90 42.12 6.62
N ALA A 175 3.24 43.23 7.29
CA ALA A 175 2.45 44.47 7.28
C ALA A 175 2.49 45.25 5.97
N HIS A 176 3.25 44.80 4.96
CA HIS A 176 3.18 45.31 3.59
C HIS A 176 2.16 44.55 2.72
N THR A 177 1.64 43.40 3.17
CA THR A 177 0.68 42.61 2.36
C THR A 177 -0.64 43.33 2.12
N SER A 178 -1.10 44.13 3.10
CA SER A 178 -2.23 45.05 2.96
C SER A 178 -1.98 46.13 1.92
N ASP A 179 -0.77 46.70 1.95
CA ASP A 179 -0.40 47.85 1.14
C ASP A 179 -0.21 47.44 -0.33
N MET A 180 0.27 46.21 -0.57
CA MET A 180 0.34 45.56 -1.88
C MET A 180 -0.99 44.97 -2.37
N GLY A 181 -2.03 44.88 -1.53
CA GLY A 181 -3.32 44.26 -1.88
C GLY A 181 -3.35 42.72 -1.94
N ILE A 182 -2.33 42.05 -1.40
CA ILE A 182 -2.17 40.58 -1.45
C ILE A 182 -2.47 39.88 -0.11
N GLY A 183 -2.71 40.62 0.97
CA GLY A 183 -2.96 40.07 2.29
C GLY A 183 -3.49 41.09 3.29
N THR A 184 -3.76 40.66 4.51
CA THR A 184 -4.45 41.49 5.52
C THR A 184 -3.54 42.49 6.25
N GLY A 185 -2.22 42.42 6.02
CA GLY A 185 -1.22 43.15 6.81
C GLY A 185 -0.93 42.54 8.18
N VAL A 186 -1.60 41.45 8.56
CA VAL A 186 -1.48 40.84 9.90
C VAL A 186 -0.44 39.72 9.92
N GLU A 187 0.52 39.83 10.83
CA GLU A 187 1.43 38.74 11.21
C GLU A 187 0.68 37.70 12.05
N THR A 188 0.56 36.47 11.54
CA THR A 188 -0.22 35.39 12.16
C THR A 188 0.64 34.44 13.01
N SER A 189 1.95 34.36 12.76
CA SER A 189 2.90 33.56 13.55
C SER A 189 4.35 33.94 13.23
N LEU A 190 5.22 33.83 14.24
CA LEU A 190 6.66 34.03 14.13
C LEU A 190 7.39 32.97 14.96
N ARG A 191 7.76 31.85 14.34
CA ARG A 191 8.46 30.76 15.04
C ARG A 191 9.36 29.94 14.11
N PRO A 192 10.41 29.28 14.62
CA PRO A 192 11.15 28.28 13.85
C PRO A 192 10.23 27.12 13.44
N ARG A 193 10.42 26.59 12.23
CA ARG A 193 9.75 25.40 11.70
C ARG A 193 10.69 24.61 10.80
N ARG A 194 10.56 23.28 10.84
CA ARG A 194 11.17 22.36 9.87
C ARG A 194 10.23 22.00 8.71
N VAL A 195 8.92 22.21 8.87
CA VAL A 195 7.89 21.73 7.93
C VAL A 195 6.95 22.85 7.49
N PHE A 196 6.64 22.83 6.20
CA PHE A 196 5.73 23.71 5.45
C PHE A 196 4.91 22.85 4.48
N TYR A 197 3.99 23.45 3.71
CA TYR A 197 3.17 22.73 2.73
C TYR A 197 3.03 23.56 1.45
N VAL A 198 3.35 22.98 0.28
CA VAL A 198 3.09 23.60 -1.02
C VAL A 198 1.63 23.38 -1.37
N VAL A 199 0.88 24.47 -1.55
CA VAL A 199 -0.56 24.43 -1.85
C VAL A 199 -0.90 24.88 -3.27
N ASN A 200 0.07 25.50 -3.97
CA ASN A 200 -0.01 25.80 -5.39
C ASN A 200 1.40 25.73 -5.99
N ASN A 201 1.56 24.90 -7.03
CA ASN A 201 2.80 24.70 -7.80
C ASN A 201 2.62 25.05 -9.29
N VAL A 202 1.60 25.83 -9.66
CA VAL A 202 1.41 26.33 -11.03
C VAL A 202 2.43 27.42 -11.37
N HIS A 203 2.84 28.23 -10.38
CA HIS A 203 3.70 29.39 -10.58
C HIS A 203 5.20 29.05 -10.41
N PRO A 204 6.13 29.73 -11.11
CA PRO A 204 7.56 29.41 -11.08
C PRO A 204 8.23 29.32 -9.70
N PRO A 205 7.84 30.09 -8.64
CA PRO A 205 8.42 29.94 -7.31
C PRO A 205 8.28 28.54 -6.70
N THR A 206 7.31 27.74 -7.14
CA THR A 206 6.99 26.42 -6.57
C THR A 206 6.80 25.31 -7.60
N ASN A 207 6.87 25.58 -8.91
CA ASN A 207 6.59 24.58 -9.95
C ASN A 207 7.55 23.38 -10.04
N PHE A 208 8.68 23.44 -9.35
CA PHE A 208 9.64 22.35 -9.20
C PHE A 208 9.37 21.47 -7.96
N LEU A 209 8.29 21.73 -7.23
CA LEU A 209 7.88 21.04 -6.00
C LEU A 209 6.51 20.36 -6.18
N PRO A 210 6.26 19.20 -5.53
CA PRO A 210 4.93 18.60 -5.46
C PRO A 210 3.99 19.40 -4.55
N LEU A 211 2.68 19.21 -4.69
CA LEU A 211 1.64 19.74 -3.79
C LEU A 211 1.59 18.93 -2.48
N ASP A 212 2.64 19.02 -1.66
CA ASP A 212 2.82 18.19 -0.46
C ASP A 212 3.63 18.92 0.64
N ARG A 213 3.92 18.21 1.75
CA ARG A 213 4.84 18.55 2.85
C ARG A 213 6.22 18.98 2.31
N LEU A 214 6.47 20.28 2.33
CA LEU A 214 7.79 20.86 2.12
C LEU A 214 8.61 20.75 3.41
N GLU A 215 9.53 19.79 3.44
CA GLU A 215 10.44 19.60 4.57
C GLU A 215 11.79 20.31 4.33
N MET A 216 12.14 21.18 5.27
CA MET A 216 13.44 21.83 5.35
C MET A 216 14.44 20.91 6.06
N GLY A 217 15.71 20.94 5.64
CA GLY A 217 16.74 20.08 6.25
C GLY A 217 17.02 20.37 7.74
N PHE A 218 16.64 21.56 8.22
CA PHE A 218 16.74 22.00 9.61
C PHE A 218 15.64 23.04 9.90
N GLU A 219 15.49 23.45 11.16
CA GLU A 219 14.51 24.49 11.53
C GLU A 219 14.93 25.87 11.01
N THR A 220 14.05 26.51 10.25
CA THR A 220 14.23 27.88 9.77
C THR A 220 13.14 28.79 10.32
N TRP A 221 13.47 30.06 10.56
CA TRP A 221 12.53 31.04 11.13
C TRP A 221 11.60 31.57 10.05
N ALA A 222 10.32 31.22 10.16
CA ALA A 222 9.27 31.73 9.28
C ALA A 222 8.40 32.75 9.99
N ASN A 223 8.11 33.83 9.26
CA ASN A 223 6.98 34.71 9.48
C ASN A 223 5.80 34.20 8.64
N THR A 224 4.57 34.34 9.13
CA THR A 224 3.34 34.05 8.34
C THR A 224 2.43 35.25 8.27
N ALA A 225 1.88 35.52 7.09
CA ALA A 225 0.82 36.49 6.87
C ALA A 225 -0.51 35.76 6.59
N GLU A 226 -1.56 36.51 6.28
CA GLU A 226 -2.82 35.99 5.75
C GLU A 226 -3.07 36.61 4.37
N ALA A 227 -3.26 35.77 3.35
CA ALA A 227 -3.62 36.22 2.01
C ALA A 227 -5.06 36.72 1.91
N SER A 228 -5.27 37.72 1.05
CA SER A 228 -6.56 38.33 0.75
C SER A 228 -6.46 39.21 -0.49
N GLY A 229 -7.57 39.55 -1.13
CA GLY A 229 -7.54 40.37 -2.35
C GLY A 229 -6.94 39.59 -3.52
N ASP A 230 -5.89 40.14 -4.13
CA ASP A 230 -5.23 39.56 -5.33
C ASP A 230 -4.20 38.46 -4.97
N GLY A 231 -4.00 38.16 -3.67
CA GLY A 231 -2.94 37.28 -3.17
C GLY A 231 -3.15 35.78 -3.40
N ILE A 232 -2.31 35.19 -4.24
CA ILE A 232 -2.24 33.75 -4.51
C ILE A 232 -1.25 33.11 -3.52
N VAL A 233 -1.74 32.21 -2.66
CA VAL A 233 -0.88 31.43 -1.75
C VAL A 233 -0.19 30.30 -2.52
N LEU A 234 1.13 30.21 -2.39
CA LEU A 234 1.94 29.09 -2.93
C LEU A 234 2.37 28.11 -1.83
N VAL A 235 2.73 28.62 -0.64
CA VAL A 235 3.20 27.80 0.49
C VAL A 235 2.56 28.27 1.79
N LYS A 236 2.03 27.31 2.58
CA LYS A 236 1.48 27.53 3.93
C LYS A 236 2.40 26.97 5.01
N ALA A 237 2.29 27.52 6.22
CA ALA A 237 2.96 27.02 7.41
C ALA A 237 2.29 25.78 7.98
N GLU A 238 0.96 25.74 7.98
CA GLU A 238 0.16 24.59 8.41
C GLU A 238 -1.00 24.36 7.44
N VAL A 239 -1.35 23.10 7.23
CA VAL A 239 -2.55 22.65 6.50
C VAL A 239 -3.22 21.58 7.36
N ARG A 240 -4.55 21.65 7.51
CA ARG A 240 -5.28 20.55 8.13
C ARG A 240 -5.31 19.37 7.16
N SER A 241 -4.58 18.32 7.52
CA SER A 241 -4.75 16.99 6.94
C SER A 241 -6.19 16.53 7.18
N ALA A 242 -7.06 16.67 6.16
CA ALA A 242 -8.42 16.12 6.19
C ALA A 242 -8.41 14.57 6.27
N TYR A 243 -7.27 13.97 5.92
CA TYR A 243 -7.04 12.54 5.85
C TYR A 243 -6.59 11.96 7.20
N PRO A 244 -7.15 10.80 7.62
CA PRO A 244 -6.70 10.09 8.81
C PRO A 244 -5.31 9.49 8.55
N ARG A 245 -4.28 10.05 9.17
CA ARG A 245 -2.90 9.53 9.04
C ARG A 245 -2.77 8.22 9.80
N LEU A 246 -2.44 7.14 9.08
CA LEU A 246 -2.38 5.78 9.59
C LEU A 246 -1.02 5.57 10.26
N ARG A 247 -0.98 5.86 11.55
CA ARG A 247 0.27 5.95 12.33
C ARG A 247 0.66 4.62 12.96
N MET A 248 1.94 4.28 12.88
CA MET A 248 2.54 3.16 13.58
C MET A 248 3.88 3.58 14.18
N LEU A 249 4.06 3.36 15.47
CA LEU A 249 5.29 3.65 16.21
C LEU A 249 5.84 2.34 16.77
N VAL A 250 7.11 2.05 16.48
CA VAL A 250 7.86 0.90 17.02
C VAL A 250 9.00 1.43 17.88
N GLU A 251 9.08 0.93 19.11
CA GLU A 251 10.14 1.24 20.07
C GLU A 251 10.83 -0.07 20.46
N GLU A 252 12.08 -0.25 20.07
CA GLU A 252 12.89 -1.42 20.41
C GLU A 252 14.02 -1.04 21.37
N GLN A 253 14.10 -1.78 22.48
CA GLN A 253 15.18 -1.66 23.45
C GLN A 253 16.00 -2.96 23.42
N VAL A 254 17.25 -2.87 22.94
CA VAL A 254 18.15 -3.99 22.70
C VAL A 254 19.33 -3.92 23.67
N ALA A 255 19.34 -4.80 24.67
CA ALA A 255 20.35 -4.83 25.72
C ALA A 255 21.36 -5.96 25.49
N ILE A 256 22.57 -5.61 25.04
CA ILE A 256 23.65 -6.57 24.81
C ILE A 256 24.26 -7.04 26.15
N GLN A 257 24.52 -8.34 26.23
CA GLN A 257 25.13 -9.03 27.36
C GLN A 257 26.65 -9.21 27.13
N GLU A 258 27.43 -9.44 28.20
CA GLU A 258 28.91 -9.58 28.12
C GLU A 258 29.40 -10.73 27.23
N ASN A 259 28.54 -11.71 26.91
CA ASN A 259 28.82 -12.82 25.99
C ASN A 259 28.43 -12.53 24.52
N GLY A 260 27.89 -11.34 24.24
CA GLY A 260 27.43 -10.90 22.92
C GLY A 260 26.04 -11.37 22.49
N SER A 261 25.27 -12.05 23.36
CA SER A 261 23.83 -12.19 23.16
C SER A 261 23.10 -10.89 23.48
N ALA A 262 21.82 -10.78 23.13
CA ALA A 262 21.00 -9.61 23.46
C ALA A 262 19.55 -9.98 23.81
N THR A 263 18.98 -9.23 24.75
CA THR A 263 17.53 -9.22 25.02
C THR A 263 16.91 -8.05 24.27
N ILE A 264 15.79 -8.29 23.59
CA ILE A 264 15.07 -7.32 22.75
C ILE A 264 13.68 -7.14 23.33
N SER A 265 13.32 -5.93 23.70
CA SER A 265 11.97 -5.55 24.14
C SER A 265 11.38 -4.57 23.14
N MET A 266 10.42 -5.02 22.34
CA MET A 266 9.70 -4.22 21.35
C MET A 266 8.34 -3.80 21.89
N VAL A 267 7.97 -2.53 21.67
CA VAL A 267 6.60 -2.03 21.83
C VAL A 267 6.13 -1.42 20.52
N ILE A 268 5.02 -1.93 19.98
CA ILE A 268 4.34 -1.38 18.80
C ILE A 268 3.11 -0.61 19.29
N LYS A 269 2.94 0.64 18.86
CA LYS A 269 1.83 1.51 19.22
C LYS A 269 1.14 2.00 17.95
N VAL A 270 -0.17 1.80 17.85
CA VAL A 270 -1.01 2.27 16.73
C VAL A 270 -2.19 3.06 17.31
N PRO A 271 -2.23 4.40 17.14
CA PRO A 271 -3.33 5.24 17.60
C PRO A 271 -4.68 4.85 16.99
N GLU A 272 -5.77 5.31 17.61
CA GLU A 272 -7.14 5.11 17.12
C GLU A 272 -7.25 5.49 15.64
N SER A 273 -7.50 4.49 14.80
CA SER A 273 -7.44 4.58 13.33
C SER A 273 -7.98 3.28 12.70
N PRO A 274 -8.30 3.27 11.40
CA PRO A 274 -8.61 2.05 10.67
C PRO A 274 -7.48 0.99 10.72
N LEU A 275 -6.23 1.41 10.97
CA LEU A 275 -5.10 0.50 11.17
C LEU A 275 -5.14 -0.21 12.54
N ALA A 276 -5.56 0.48 13.61
CA ALA A 276 -5.76 -0.13 14.93
C ALA A 276 -6.89 -1.17 14.89
N GLU A 277 -8.02 -0.83 14.24
CA GLU A 277 -9.09 -1.79 13.94
C GLU A 277 -8.58 -2.96 13.09
N GLN A 278 -7.77 -2.67 12.06
CA GLN A 278 -7.23 -3.70 11.18
C GLN A 278 -6.42 -4.76 11.95
N LEU A 279 -5.58 -4.32 12.89
CA LEU A 279 -4.80 -5.16 13.79
C LEU A 279 -5.68 -5.97 14.75
N ARG A 280 -6.68 -5.35 15.39
CA ARG A 280 -7.58 -6.01 16.36
C ARG A 280 -8.27 -7.24 15.77
N GLU A 281 -8.90 -7.11 14.61
CA GLU A 281 -9.58 -8.26 13.99
C GLU A 281 -8.59 -9.24 13.34
N ALA A 282 -7.39 -8.80 12.93
CA ALA A 282 -6.33 -9.70 12.44
C ALA A 282 -5.79 -10.61 13.57
N PHE A 283 -5.77 -10.12 14.81
CA PHE A 283 -5.54 -10.91 16.02
C PHE A 283 -6.82 -11.60 16.57
N GLY A 284 -7.96 -11.52 15.87
CA GLY A 284 -9.21 -12.14 16.28
C GLY A 284 -9.77 -11.66 17.63
N ILE A 285 -9.40 -10.44 18.05
CA ILE A 285 -9.76 -9.91 19.38
C ILE A 285 -11.27 -9.58 19.43
N PRO A 286 -12.01 -10.03 20.46
CA PRO A 286 -13.39 -9.61 20.67
C PRO A 286 -13.49 -8.10 20.95
N ALA A 287 -14.46 -7.42 20.33
CA ALA A 287 -14.77 -6.01 20.61
C ALA A 287 -15.27 -5.73 22.06
N THR A 288 -15.41 -6.77 22.88
CA THR A 288 -15.86 -6.72 24.28
C THR A 288 -14.72 -6.70 25.30
N VAL A 289 -13.45 -6.60 24.88
CA VAL A 289 -12.31 -6.52 25.81
C VAL A 289 -12.27 -5.14 26.50
N PRO A 290 -12.25 -5.07 27.85
CA PRO A 290 -12.14 -3.81 28.59
C PRO A 290 -10.90 -2.96 28.22
N PRO A 291 -11.03 -1.61 28.19
CA PRO A 291 -9.89 -0.72 28.01
C PRO A 291 -8.80 -0.91 29.07
N GLY A 292 -7.54 -0.89 28.64
CA GLY A 292 -6.35 -1.09 29.48
C GLY A 292 -6.05 -2.54 29.83
N GLN A 293 -6.87 -3.53 29.41
CA GLN A 293 -6.58 -4.93 29.66
C GLN A 293 -5.45 -5.44 28.74
N GLU A 294 -4.31 -5.80 29.33
CA GLU A 294 -3.27 -6.58 28.66
C GLU A 294 -3.63 -8.06 28.65
N MET A 295 -3.43 -8.72 27.51
CA MET A 295 -3.64 -10.16 27.34
C MET A 295 -2.58 -10.75 26.39
N PRO A 296 -2.22 -12.04 26.49
CA PRO A 296 -1.39 -12.68 25.48
C PRO A 296 -2.11 -12.69 24.13
N ILE A 297 -1.38 -12.47 23.03
CA ILE A 297 -1.92 -12.59 21.68
C ILE A 297 -2.54 -13.99 21.53
N PRO A 298 -3.79 -14.17 21.05
CA PRO A 298 -4.40 -15.50 20.99
C PRO A 298 -3.61 -16.44 20.08
N GLU A 299 -3.50 -17.72 20.44
CA GLU A 299 -2.83 -18.72 19.58
C GLU A 299 -3.55 -18.88 18.23
N TRP A 300 -4.89 -18.86 18.29
CA TRP A 300 -5.78 -19.13 17.16
C TRP A 300 -6.86 -18.06 17.04
N ALA A 301 -7.12 -17.60 15.82
CA ALA A 301 -8.31 -16.84 15.47
C ALA A 301 -9.29 -17.73 14.69
N THR A 302 -10.58 -17.66 15.02
CA THR A 302 -11.65 -18.33 14.27
C THR A 302 -12.31 -17.33 13.32
N SER A 303 -12.13 -17.50 12.01
CA SER A 303 -12.91 -16.73 11.04
C SER A 303 -14.31 -17.34 10.86
N LYS A 304 -15.35 -16.52 11.03
CA LYS A 304 -16.73 -16.90 10.73
C LYS A 304 -17.04 -16.63 9.26
N GLU A 305 -17.69 -17.59 8.59
CA GLU A 305 -18.13 -17.45 7.21
C GLU A 305 -19.31 -16.47 7.14
N VAL A 306 -19.18 -15.38 6.35
CA VAL A 306 -20.32 -14.45 6.14
C VAL A 306 -21.16 -14.98 5.00
N LEU A 307 -22.41 -15.36 5.28
CA LEU A 307 -23.34 -16.00 4.37
C LEU A 307 -24.47 -15.06 3.92
N GLU A 308 -24.49 -14.67 2.64
CA GLU A 308 -25.63 -13.97 2.04
C GLU A 308 -26.56 -14.97 1.34
N VAL A 309 -27.74 -15.18 1.93
CA VAL A 309 -28.83 -16.00 1.37
C VAL A 309 -29.91 -15.09 0.75
N PRO A 310 -30.24 -15.24 -0.54
CA PRO A 310 -31.36 -14.51 -1.15
C PRO A 310 -32.73 -14.92 -0.58
N LYS A 311 -33.67 -13.99 -0.54
CA LYS A 311 -35.06 -14.27 -0.12
C LYS A 311 -35.67 -15.37 -1.00
N GLY A 312 -36.31 -16.36 -0.36
CA GLY A 312 -36.94 -17.50 -1.03
C GLY A 312 -36.06 -18.75 -1.20
N VAL A 313 -34.77 -18.69 -0.82
CA VAL A 313 -33.87 -19.87 -0.84
C VAL A 313 -33.88 -20.55 0.54
N VAL A 314 -34.13 -21.86 0.55
CA VAL A 314 -34.00 -22.71 1.75
C VAL A 314 -32.67 -23.47 1.67
N LEU A 315 -31.94 -23.54 2.79
CA LEU A 315 -30.68 -24.25 2.91
C LEU A 315 -30.87 -25.52 3.77
N GLU A 316 -30.43 -26.66 3.25
CA GLU A 316 -30.38 -27.92 4.00
C GLU A 316 -28.92 -28.38 4.14
N GLY A 317 -28.51 -28.77 5.35
CA GLY A 317 -27.20 -29.40 5.58
C GLY A 317 -25.96 -28.49 5.58
N MET A 318 -26.09 -27.20 5.92
CA MET A 318 -24.90 -26.34 6.11
C MET A 318 -24.21 -26.62 7.46
N ASN A 319 -23.15 -27.43 7.43
CA ASN A 319 -22.20 -27.49 8.55
C ASN A 319 -21.33 -26.22 8.55
N GLU A 320 -21.41 -25.42 9.62
CA GLU A 320 -20.42 -24.39 9.89
C GLU A 320 -19.03 -25.03 10.05
N THR A 321 -18.01 -24.44 9.42
CA THR A 321 -16.63 -24.93 9.50
C THR A 321 -15.73 -23.84 10.05
N GLU A 322 -15.53 -23.85 11.36
CA GLU A 322 -14.56 -22.96 12.03
C GLU A 322 -13.18 -23.11 11.38
N THR A 323 -12.71 -22.07 10.69
CA THR A 323 -11.32 -22.00 10.23
C THR A 323 -10.47 -21.39 11.35
N LYS A 324 -9.57 -22.18 11.93
CA LYS A 324 -8.61 -21.73 12.96
C LYS A 324 -7.28 -21.38 12.30
N LEU A 325 -6.88 -20.11 12.43
CA LEU A 325 -5.62 -19.56 11.88
C LEU A 325 -4.60 -19.39 13.02
N PRO A 326 -3.33 -19.85 12.88
CA PRO A 326 -2.31 -19.78 13.93
C PRO A 326 -1.70 -18.37 14.03
N ILE A 327 -2.53 -17.39 14.39
CA ILE A 327 -2.20 -15.96 14.28
C ILE A 327 -1.00 -15.52 15.13
N ARG A 328 -0.76 -16.12 16.31
CA ARG A 328 0.45 -15.82 17.09
C ARG A 328 1.71 -16.30 16.37
N GLU A 329 1.70 -17.52 15.85
CA GLU A 329 2.84 -18.09 15.10
C GLU A 329 3.14 -17.24 13.86
N LEU A 330 2.10 -16.83 13.11
CA LEU A 330 2.25 -15.97 11.92
C LEU A 330 2.77 -14.56 12.27
N PHE A 331 2.34 -13.97 13.39
CA PHE A 331 2.86 -12.68 13.85
C PHE A 331 4.33 -12.80 14.32
N HIS A 332 4.69 -13.86 15.04
CA HIS A 332 6.08 -14.13 15.43
C HIS A 332 6.98 -14.32 14.21
N GLN A 333 6.49 -15.00 13.17
CA GLN A 333 7.20 -15.13 11.89
C GLN A 333 7.46 -13.75 11.24
N GLY A 334 6.50 -12.82 11.31
CA GLY A 334 6.68 -11.43 10.87
C GLY A 334 7.85 -10.72 11.56
N ILE A 335 7.87 -10.76 12.90
CA ILE A 335 8.93 -10.17 13.75
C ILE A 335 10.32 -10.74 13.39
N VAL A 336 10.46 -12.07 13.33
CA VAL A 336 11.77 -12.69 13.05
C VAL A 336 12.20 -12.42 11.62
N MET A 337 11.27 -12.36 10.66
CA MET A 337 11.57 -12.04 9.27
C MET A 337 12.09 -10.61 9.10
N GLU A 338 11.49 -9.62 9.78
CA GLU A 338 12.01 -8.23 9.76
C GLU A 338 13.45 -8.18 10.31
N HIS A 339 13.66 -8.76 11.49
CA HIS A 339 14.97 -8.81 12.14
C HIS A 339 16.04 -9.54 11.30
N GLN A 340 15.68 -10.67 10.68
CA GLN A 340 16.62 -11.47 9.89
C GLN A 340 16.92 -10.83 8.53
N VAL A 341 15.93 -10.23 7.86
CA VAL A 341 16.09 -9.68 6.50
C VAL A 341 16.60 -8.24 6.51
N ILE A 342 16.06 -7.36 7.36
CA ILE A 342 16.49 -5.96 7.46
C ILE A 342 17.74 -5.81 8.31
N LEU A 343 17.78 -6.44 9.49
CA LEU A 343 18.86 -6.21 10.47
C LEU A 343 19.94 -7.29 10.47
N ASN A 344 19.76 -8.43 9.79
CA ASN A 344 20.67 -9.58 9.82
C ASN A 344 20.84 -10.15 11.26
N ILE A 345 19.77 -10.11 12.07
CA ILE A 345 19.72 -10.64 13.44
C ILE A 345 18.80 -11.88 13.48
N SER A 346 19.32 -13.02 13.96
CA SER A 346 18.48 -14.17 14.29
C SER A 346 17.90 -14.01 15.71
N VAL A 347 16.58 -13.84 15.80
CA VAL A 347 15.86 -13.68 17.08
C VAL A 347 14.88 -14.81 17.36
N GLN A 348 14.67 -15.10 18.63
CA GLN A 348 13.63 -16.00 19.13
C GLN A 348 12.66 -15.16 19.98
N VAL A 349 11.37 -15.13 19.60
CA VAL A 349 10.33 -14.52 20.44
C VAL A 349 10.10 -15.41 21.68
N LEU A 350 10.11 -14.78 22.85
CA LEU A 350 9.91 -15.42 24.16
C LEU A 350 8.46 -15.21 24.65
N SER A 351 7.88 -14.03 24.43
CA SER A 351 6.48 -13.73 24.74
C SER A 351 5.93 -12.61 23.88
N SER A 352 4.61 -12.54 23.75
CA SER A 352 3.91 -11.48 23.01
C SER A 352 2.52 -11.21 23.57
N ASN A 353 2.31 -9.98 24.03
CA ASN A 353 1.04 -9.50 24.60
C ASN A 353 0.47 -8.36 23.75
N ILE A 354 -0.83 -8.13 23.88
CA ILE A 354 -1.57 -7.04 23.26
C ILE A 354 -2.43 -6.35 24.33
N ILE A 355 -2.48 -5.02 24.28
CA ILE A 355 -3.52 -4.18 24.91
C ILE A 355 -4.39 -3.70 23.75
N PRO A 356 -5.53 -4.35 23.47
CA PRO A 356 -6.28 -4.07 22.25
C PRO A 356 -6.84 -2.65 22.20
N PHE A 357 -7.27 -2.15 23.36
CA PHE A 357 -7.87 -0.84 23.57
C PHE A 357 -7.12 -0.15 24.73
N SER A 358 -6.28 0.84 24.44
CA SER A 358 -5.61 1.66 25.48
C SER A 358 -6.58 2.70 26.07
N LYS A 359 -6.10 3.55 26.99
CA LYS A 359 -6.89 4.70 27.50
C LYS A 359 -7.27 5.72 26.42
N GLU A 360 -6.51 5.76 25.32
CA GLU A 360 -6.68 6.66 24.17
C GLU A 360 -7.26 5.90 22.96
N ASN A 361 -7.94 4.77 23.20
CA ASN A 361 -8.43 3.83 22.20
C ASN A 361 -7.38 3.39 21.15
N ALA A 362 -6.09 3.47 21.47
CA ALA A 362 -5.00 2.93 20.66
C ALA A 362 -4.91 1.39 20.80
N THR A 363 -4.14 0.75 19.93
CA THR A 363 -3.70 -0.65 20.09
C THR A 363 -2.20 -0.66 20.41
N GLU A 364 -1.83 -1.35 21.48
CA GLU A 364 -0.42 -1.57 21.85
C GLU A 364 -0.09 -3.05 21.81
N ILE A 365 1.08 -3.41 21.30
CA ILE A 365 1.60 -4.78 21.24
C ILE A 365 2.97 -4.78 21.90
N LYS A 366 3.24 -5.72 22.79
CA LYS A 366 4.51 -5.87 23.51
C LYS A 366 5.12 -7.22 23.14
N VAL A 367 6.37 -7.24 22.69
CA VAL A 367 7.08 -8.46 22.30
C VAL A 367 8.42 -8.50 23.03
N LEU A 368 8.69 -9.62 23.71
CA LEU A 368 10.00 -9.91 24.28
C LEU A 368 10.68 -10.98 23.43
N ALA A 369 11.91 -10.72 22.99
CA ALA A 369 12.69 -11.63 22.17
C ALA A 369 14.15 -11.71 22.64
N PHE A 370 14.87 -12.72 22.14
CA PHE A 370 16.27 -12.98 22.47
C PHE A 370 17.08 -13.26 21.20
N ALA A 371 18.22 -12.59 21.06
CA ALA A 371 19.20 -12.84 20.01
C ALA A 371 20.41 -13.58 20.61
N ALA A 372 20.64 -14.83 20.20
CA ALA A 372 21.70 -15.66 20.78
C ALA A 372 23.12 -15.12 20.53
N GLN A 373 23.34 -14.37 19.45
CA GLN A 373 24.62 -13.74 19.12
C GLN A 373 24.39 -12.49 18.24
N LEU A 374 24.39 -11.31 18.85
CA LEU A 374 24.28 -10.00 18.16
C LEU A 374 25.66 -9.34 17.97
N ALA A 375 26.46 -9.31 19.04
CA ALA A 375 27.87 -8.90 18.99
C ALA A 375 28.79 -10.13 18.94
N ARG A 376 29.96 -10.00 18.32
CA ARG A 376 30.98 -11.07 18.24
C ARG A 376 32.35 -10.54 18.69
N PRO A 377 33.16 -11.30 19.45
CA PRO A 377 34.48 -10.85 19.88
C PRO A 377 35.45 -10.80 18.70
N VAL A 378 36.35 -9.80 18.69
CA VAL A 378 37.40 -9.65 17.68
C VAL A 378 38.67 -10.32 18.20
N TYR A 379 39.04 -11.45 17.60
CA TYR A 379 40.17 -12.28 18.03
C TYR A 379 41.47 -11.47 18.21
N GLY A 380 42.12 -11.65 19.37
CA GLY A 380 43.36 -10.95 19.73
C GLY A 380 43.15 -9.57 20.37
N THR A 381 41.91 -9.16 20.65
CA THR A 381 41.57 -7.86 21.27
C THR A 381 40.46 -8.00 22.31
N ASP A 382 40.28 -7.00 23.18
CA ASP A 382 39.07 -6.85 24.01
C ASP A 382 37.91 -6.15 23.27
N SER A 383 38.01 -6.01 21.94
CA SER A 383 36.98 -5.41 21.08
C SER A 383 35.89 -6.41 20.69
N TRP A 384 34.68 -5.90 20.51
CA TRP A 384 33.51 -6.63 20.05
C TRP A 384 32.86 -5.89 18.88
N LEU A 385 32.31 -6.66 17.93
CA LEU A 385 31.81 -6.16 16.66
C LEU A 385 30.36 -6.58 16.44
N ILE A 386 29.49 -5.58 16.27
CA ILE A 386 28.08 -5.69 15.90
C ILE A 386 27.99 -5.48 14.38
N LYS A 387 27.16 -6.27 13.69
CA LYS A 387 27.00 -6.23 12.23
C LYS A 387 25.53 -6.26 11.84
N LEU A 388 24.97 -5.11 11.49
CA LEU A 388 23.57 -4.97 11.08
C LEU A 388 23.42 -4.87 9.56
N GLY A 389 22.31 -5.35 9.02
CA GLY A 389 22.00 -5.29 7.58
C GLY A 389 22.77 -6.30 6.71
N PRO A 390 22.39 -6.41 5.42
CA PRO A 390 22.71 -7.54 4.57
C PRO A 390 24.21 -7.67 4.25
N ARG A 391 24.69 -8.91 4.27
CA ARG A 391 26.13 -9.23 4.33
C ARG A 391 26.74 -9.67 3.01
N ASP A 392 25.96 -10.32 2.15
CA ASP A 392 26.32 -10.72 0.78
C ASP A 392 25.22 -10.31 -0.22
N GLU A 393 25.47 -10.55 -1.50
CA GLU A 393 24.56 -10.23 -2.61
C GLU A 393 23.20 -10.92 -2.49
N ASN A 394 23.14 -12.17 -1.99
CA ASN A 394 21.89 -12.90 -1.78
C ASN A 394 21.07 -12.26 -0.66
N GLY A 395 21.73 -11.87 0.44
CA GLY A 395 21.10 -11.11 1.53
C GLY A 395 20.57 -9.76 1.06
N THR A 396 21.33 -9.01 0.25
CA THR A 396 20.88 -7.72 -0.30
C THR A 396 19.70 -7.90 -1.28
N LEU A 397 19.72 -8.90 -2.16
CA LEU A 397 18.59 -9.20 -3.04
C LEU A 397 17.34 -9.63 -2.23
N THR A 398 17.52 -10.41 -1.15
CA THR A 398 16.42 -10.78 -0.24
C THR A 398 15.80 -9.53 0.41
N LEU A 399 16.62 -8.56 0.83
CA LEU A 399 16.13 -7.29 1.38
C LEU A 399 15.37 -6.46 0.34
N VAL A 400 15.86 -6.38 -0.90
CA VAL A 400 15.20 -5.66 -1.99
C VAL A 400 13.84 -6.28 -2.32
N ASP A 401 13.77 -7.59 -2.50
CA ASP A 401 12.51 -8.33 -2.77
C ASP A 401 11.52 -8.14 -1.59
N PHE A 402 12.00 -8.18 -0.35
CA PHE A 402 11.18 -7.96 0.86
C PHE A 402 10.64 -6.53 0.96
N MET A 403 11.49 -5.51 0.79
CA MET A 403 11.11 -4.10 0.88
C MET A 403 10.12 -3.72 -0.23
N ALA A 404 10.36 -4.16 -1.47
CA ALA A 404 9.42 -3.98 -2.58
C ALA A 404 8.05 -4.62 -2.28
N THR A 405 8.03 -5.75 -1.58
CA THR A 405 6.79 -6.45 -1.18
C THR A 405 6.06 -5.75 -0.03
N LYS A 406 6.78 -5.35 1.03
CA LYS A 406 6.24 -4.54 2.15
C LYS A 406 5.62 -3.23 1.63
N LEU A 407 6.32 -2.53 0.73
CA LEU A 407 5.82 -1.31 0.08
C LEU A 407 4.60 -1.57 -0.82
N SER A 408 4.63 -2.58 -1.69
CA SER A 408 3.51 -2.88 -2.61
C SER A 408 2.22 -3.19 -1.86
N LEU A 409 2.30 -3.94 -0.76
CA LEU A 409 1.13 -4.30 0.04
C LEU A 409 0.70 -3.19 1.00
N LEU A 410 1.61 -2.33 1.47
CA LEU A 410 1.27 -1.04 2.08
C LEU A 410 0.44 -0.15 1.15
N GLN A 411 0.84 0.00 -0.11
CA GLN A 411 0.07 0.81 -1.06
C GLN A 411 -1.31 0.22 -1.38
N LEU A 412 -1.42 -1.12 -1.42
CA LEU A 412 -2.73 -1.79 -1.57
C LEU A 412 -3.61 -1.70 -0.31
N MET A 413 -3.00 -1.58 0.86
CA MET A 413 -3.68 -1.31 2.13
C MET A 413 -4.20 0.13 2.17
N LEU A 414 -3.38 1.10 1.75
CA LEU A 414 -3.76 2.51 1.64
C LEU A 414 -4.92 2.69 0.65
N ARG A 415 -4.81 2.12 -0.56
CA ARG A 415 -5.88 2.04 -1.57
C ARG A 415 -7.10 1.17 -1.16
N ALA A 416 -7.21 0.78 0.11
CA ALA A 416 -8.37 0.07 0.65
C ALA A 416 -9.28 0.91 1.55
N TRP A 417 -8.81 2.05 2.08
CA TRP A 417 -9.65 2.99 2.83
C TRP A 417 -10.05 4.19 1.95
N PRO A 418 -11.23 4.80 2.16
CA PRO A 418 -11.75 5.84 1.27
C PRO A 418 -11.17 7.23 1.54
N GLY A 419 -10.89 7.99 0.47
CA GLY A 419 -10.17 9.26 0.51
C GLY A 419 -8.65 9.05 0.57
N GLU A 420 -7.84 10.07 0.32
CA GLU A 420 -6.37 9.91 0.31
C GLU A 420 -5.87 9.33 1.64
N GLN A 421 -4.91 8.40 1.57
CA GLN A 421 -4.34 7.76 2.76
C GLN A 421 -2.82 7.90 2.79
N VAL A 422 -2.29 8.13 3.99
CA VAL A 422 -0.85 8.15 4.26
C VAL A 422 -0.54 7.24 5.45
N PHE A 423 0.42 6.33 5.26
CA PHE A 423 1.03 5.53 6.32
C PHE A 423 2.26 6.25 6.86
N GLU A 424 2.20 6.67 8.11
CA GLU A 424 3.31 7.27 8.85
C GLU A 424 3.86 6.23 9.84
N TYR A 425 4.96 5.57 9.49
CA TYR A 425 5.65 4.63 10.36
C TYR A 425 6.93 5.25 10.91
N ARG A 426 7.15 5.09 12.23
CA ARG A 426 8.42 5.43 12.88
C ARG A 426 8.95 4.25 13.67
N SER A 427 10.25 4.00 13.58
CA SER A 427 10.94 3.00 14.38
C SER A 427 12.15 3.58 15.10
N TYR A 428 12.37 3.10 16.32
CA TYR A 428 13.47 3.48 17.21
C TYR A 428 14.18 2.22 17.71
N PHE A 429 15.22 1.81 16.99
CA PHE A 429 16.07 0.66 17.37
C PHE A 429 17.19 1.13 18.30
N ASN A 430 16.94 1.14 19.61
CA ASN A 430 17.91 1.59 20.62
C ASN A 430 18.75 0.41 21.13
N LEU A 431 20.03 0.38 20.75
CA LEU A 431 20.99 -0.64 21.17
C LEU A 431 21.89 -0.11 22.28
N THR A 432 21.79 -0.73 23.45
CA THR A 432 22.61 -0.44 24.64
C THR A 432 23.67 -1.53 24.82
N LEU A 433 24.91 -1.10 25.03
CA LEU A 433 26.06 -1.99 25.21
C LEU A 433 26.13 -2.58 26.64
N PRO A 434 26.97 -3.61 26.89
CA PRO A 434 27.19 -4.12 28.24
C PRO A 434 27.76 -3.06 29.21
N PRO A 435 27.57 -3.22 30.53
CA PRO A 435 28.22 -2.37 31.53
C PRO A 435 29.74 -2.26 31.33
N LYS A 436 30.31 -1.09 31.68
CA LYS A 436 31.75 -0.77 31.52
C LYS A 436 32.29 -0.91 30.08
N SER A 437 31.45 -0.82 29.05
CA SER A 437 31.89 -0.81 27.66
C SER A 437 31.63 0.51 26.94
N GLU A 438 32.43 0.81 25.92
CA GLU A 438 32.31 2.05 25.12
C GLU A 438 32.49 1.77 23.61
N LEU A 439 31.69 2.42 22.76
CA LEU A 439 31.89 2.46 21.30
C LEU A 439 33.26 3.06 20.95
N THR A 440 33.93 2.49 19.96
CA THR A 440 35.26 2.95 19.53
C THR A 440 35.23 4.19 18.63
N ASP A 441 34.12 4.40 17.92
CA ASP A 441 33.93 5.52 16.98
C ASP A 441 32.42 5.90 16.88
N PRO A 442 31.87 6.61 17.88
CA PRO A 442 30.48 7.08 17.83
C PRO A 442 30.27 8.12 16.71
N ASP A 443 31.19 9.07 16.57
CA ASP A 443 31.16 10.13 15.55
C ASP A 443 31.24 9.56 14.11
N GLY A 444 31.83 8.38 13.92
CA GLY A 444 31.79 7.60 12.69
C GLY A 444 30.46 6.94 12.42
N LEU A 445 29.73 6.54 13.46
CA LEU A 445 28.41 5.91 13.34
C LEU A 445 27.31 6.93 13.00
N GLU A 446 27.36 8.16 13.51
CA GLU A 446 26.37 9.21 13.16
C GLU A 446 26.44 9.66 11.69
N LYS A 447 27.49 9.28 10.95
CA LYS A 447 27.61 9.51 9.50
C LYS A 447 26.76 8.55 8.66
N TYR A 448 26.18 7.51 9.27
CA TYR A 448 25.28 6.58 8.58
C TYR A 448 23.86 7.15 8.50
N GLY A 449 23.45 7.49 7.28
CA GLY A 449 22.09 7.84 6.92
C GLY A 449 21.67 7.17 5.61
N TRP A 450 20.40 6.84 5.50
CA TRP A 450 19.76 6.25 4.34
C TRP A 450 18.52 7.05 3.99
N PHE A 451 18.36 7.40 2.71
CA PHE A 451 17.20 8.12 2.21
C PHE A 451 16.79 7.55 0.86
N VAL A 452 15.52 7.19 0.72
CA VAL A 452 14.92 6.60 -0.48
C VAL A 452 13.63 7.35 -0.79
N TYR A 453 13.64 8.16 -1.85
CA TYR A 453 12.42 8.72 -2.43
C TYR A 453 11.86 7.76 -3.48
N LEU A 454 10.59 7.37 -3.32
CA LEU A 454 9.94 6.32 -4.11
C LEU A 454 9.10 6.87 -5.27
N GLY A 455 8.82 8.19 -5.30
CA GLY A 455 7.81 8.79 -6.18
C GLY A 455 6.47 8.98 -5.46
N GLY A 456 5.56 9.77 -6.04
CA GLY A 456 4.22 10.01 -5.51
C GLY A 456 4.18 10.60 -4.09
N GLY A 457 5.23 11.32 -3.66
CA GLY A 457 5.40 11.79 -2.28
C GLY A 457 5.92 10.73 -1.29
N SER A 458 5.99 9.45 -1.68
CA SER A 458 6.45 8.38 -0.79
C SER A 458 7.96 8.45 -0.51
N LYS A 459 8.36 8.40 0.77
CA LYS A 459 9.77 8.32 1.22
C LYS A 459 9.99 7.29 2.32
N VAL A 460 11.21 6.75 2.37
CA VAL A 460 11.75 5.95 3.48
C VAL A 460 13.11 6.53 3.86
N GLU A 461 13.28 6.94 5.11
CA GLU A 461 14.53 7.49 5.63
C GLU A 461 14.91 6.88 6.98
N ALA A 462 16.20 6.74 7.24
CA ALA A 462 16.74 6.28 8.51
C ALA A 462 18.12 6.89 8.78
N TYR A 463 18.46 7.12 10.05
CA TYR A 463 19.74 7.69 10.46
C TYR A 463 20.16 7.17 11.84
N VAL A 464 21.46 7.25 12.12
CA VAL A 464 22.05 6.80 13.39
C VAL A 464 22.33 8.01 14.30
N ARG A 465 22.02 7.86 15.59
CA ARG A 465 22.54 8.70 16.68
C ARG A 465 23.38 7.83 17.62
N ALA A 466 24.49 8.33 18.12
CA ALA A 466 25.45 7.54 18.90
C ALA A 466 25.85 8.23 20.22
N SER A 467 26.04 7.41 21.26
CA SER A 467 26.66 7.80 22.52
C SER A 467 27.79 6.82 22.84
N ARG A 468 28.61 7.08 23.86
CA ARG A 468 29.64 6.10 24.24
C ARG A 468 29.05 4.73 24.63
N GLY A 469 27.87 4.68 25.25
CA GLY A 469 27.28 3.44 25.77
C GLY A 469 26.16 2.83 24.92
N SER A 470 25.76 3.48 23.82
CA SER A 470 24.61 3.08 23.01
C SER A 470 24.64 3.68 21.60
N PHE A 471 23.91 3.09 20.67
CA PHE A 471 23.48 3.79 19.46
C PHE A 471 22.02 3.49 19.14
N LEU A 472 21.37 4.45 18.49
CA LEU A 472 19.97 4.43 18.12
C LEU A 472 19.86 4.58 16.60
N ILE A 473 19.15 3.68 15.94
CA ILE A 473 18.70 3.89 14.56
C ILE A 473 17.28 4.45 14.64
N GLU A 474 17.08 5.67 14.15
CA GLU A 474 15.76 6.29 13.96
C GLU A 474 15.35 6.14 12.50
N GLU A 475 14.09 5.82 12.26
CA GLU A 475 13.54 5.54 10.92
C GLU A 475 12.16 6.20 10.77
N GLU A 476 11.91 6.87 9.66
CA GLU A 476 10.61 7.40 9.25
C GLU A 476 10.26 6.86 7.85
N TRP A 477 9.10 6.20 7.73
CA TRP A 477 8.48 5.92 6.44
C TRP A 477 7.24 6.82 6.33
N PHE A 478 7.11 7.48 5.19
CA PHE A 478 5.94 8.26 4.81
C PHE A 478 5.48 7.70 3.47
N ILE A 479 4.51 6.77 3.49
CA ILE A 479 4.05 6.07 2.29
C ILE A 479 2.65 6.55 1.92
N THR A 480 2.49 6.95 0.67
CA THR A 480 1.26 7.45 0.06
C THR A 480 0.59 6.37 -0.78
N GLU A 481 -0.68 6.57 -1.13
CA GLU A 481 -1.38 5.66 -2.05
C GLU A 481 -0.96 5.81 -3.53
N TYR A 482 -0.24 6.87 -3.90
CA TYR A 482 0.23 7.12 -5.28
C TYR A 482 1.20 6.04 -5.79
N GLU A 483 1.37 5.87 -7.11
CA GLU A 483 2.27 4.82 -7.64
C GLU A 483 3.74 5.11 -7.35
N ILE A 484 4.52 4.08 -7.02
CA ILE A 484 5.99 4.15 -6.96
C ILE A 484 6.52 4.42 -8.38
N GLU A 485 7.18 5.56 -8.56
CA GLU A 485 7.71 6.02 -9.85
C GLU A 485 9.10 5.42 -10.15
N LEU A 486 9.79 4.91 -9.12
CA LEU A 486 11.08 4.24 -9.31
C LEU A 486 10.94 2.98 -10.18
N SER A 487 11.85 2.82 -11.13
CA SER A 487 12.04 1.55 -11.82
C SER A 487 12.58 0.48 -10.85
N PRO A 488 12.35 -0.82 -11.12
CA PRO A 488 12.86 -1.89 -10.25
C PRO A 488 14.37 -1.83 -10.01
N SER A 489 15.17 -1.44 -11.01
CA SER A 489 16.62 -1.26 -10.86
C SER A 489 16.98 -0.15 -9.87
N ASN A 490 16.19 0.93 -9.84
CA ASN A 490 16.43 2.05 -8.94
C ASN A 490 16.01 1.68 -7.51
N ILE A 491 14.93 0.90 -7.33
CA ILE A 491 14.55 0.30 -6.05
C ILE A 491 15.67 -0.64 -5.54
N THR A 492 16.24 -1.49 -6.41
CA THR A 492 17.38 -2.35 -6.05
C THR A 492 18.59 -1.55 -5.60
N GLN A 493 18.95 -0.47 -6.31
CA GLN A 493 20.06 0.40 -5.93
C GLN A 493 19.80 1.14 -4.61
N ALA A 494 18.61 1.70 -4.44
CA ALA A 494 18.24 2.49 -3.26
C ALA A 494 18.28 1.67 -1.96
N PHE A 495 17.89 0.40 -2.00
CA PHE A 495 17.95 -0.49 -0.84
C PHE A 495 19.25 -1.32 -0.73
N TYR A 496 20.19 -1.20 -1.68
CA TYR A 496 21.39 -2.06 -1.76
C TYR A 496 22.27 -2.03 -0.49
N SER A 497 22.38 -0.86 0.14
CA SER A 497 23.16 -0.59 1.35
C SER A 497 22.30 -0.30 2.59
N TYR A 498 20.98 -0.51 2.51
CA TYR A 498 20.03 -0.05 3.53
C TYR A 498 20.26 -0.72 4.90
N LYS A 499 20.30 0.09 5.96
CA LYS A 499 20.62 -0.29 7.36
C LYS A 499 21.92 -1.11 7.54
N LYS A 500 22.81 -1.12 6.54
CA LYS A 500 24.09 -1.86 6.55
C LYS A 500 25.16 -1.05 7.29
N LEU A 501 25.43 -1.41 8.53
CA LEU A 501 26.47 -0.79 9.36
C LEU A 501 27.26 -1.82 10.18
N ASP A 502 28.48 -1.44 10.54
CA ASP A 502 29.35 -2.18 11.45
C ASP A 502 29.72 -1.25 12.62
N ALA A 503 29.43 -1.69 13.85
CA ALA A 503 29.71 -0.93 15.08
C ALA A 503 30.63 -1.73 16.00
N MET A 504 31.72 -1.11 16.47
CA MET A 504 32.70 -1.76 17.33
C MET A 504 32.74 -1.10 18.71
N TYR A 505 32.88 -1.91 19.77
CA TYR A 505 32.99 -1.46 21.15
C TYR A 505 34.10 -2.21 21.91
N LEU A 506 34.61 -1.59 22.98
CA LEU A 506 35.61 -2.16 23.90
C LEU A 506 34.97 -2.42 25.26
N ILE A 507 35.26 -3.57 25.89
CA ILE A 507 34.88 -3.83 27.30
C ILE A 507 36.06 -3.44 28.20
N LYS A 508 35.88 -2.43 29.06
CA LYS A 508 36.93 -1.96 29.98
C LYS A 508 37.04 -2.89 31.20
N ARG A 509 37.87 -3.92 31.05
CA ARG A 509 38.26 -4.80 32.16
C ARG A 509 39.18 -4.07 33.14
N GLU A 510 38.79 -4.08 34.41
CA GLU A 510 39.72 -3.76 35.50
C GLU A 510 40.70 -4.93 35.71
N VAL A 511 41.95 -4.62 36.08
CA VAL A 511 43.04 -5.61 36.09
C VAL A 511 42.92 -6.56 37.29
N ALA A 512 42.20 -7.67 37.11
CA ALA A 512 42.07 -8.74 38.10
C ALA A 512 41.95 -10.13 37.47
N GLY A 513 43.09 -10.75 37.15
CA GLY A 513 43.21 -12.17 36.81
C GLY A 513 42.87 -12.54 35.36
N THR A 514 43.56 -13.57 34.85
CA THR A 514 43.31 -14.15 33.52
C THR A 514 42.06 -15.04 33.54
N ALA A 515 40.87 -14.43 33.52
CA ALA A 515 39.66 -15.13 33.15
C ALA A 515 39.84 -15.67 31.72
N SER A 516 39.72 -16.99 31.56
CA SER A 516 39.86 -17.62 30.24
C SER A 516 38.83 -17.04 29.27
N LEU A 517 39.25 -16.80 28.02
CA LEU A 517 38.32 -16.53 26.93
C LEU A 517 37.42 -17.76 26.77
N GLY A 518 36.26 -17.72 27.41
CA GLY A 518 35.24 -18.73 27.29
C GLY A 518 34.84 -18.81 25.82
N THR A 519 35.31 -19.85 25.13
CA THR A 519 34.87 -20.13 23.76
C THR A 519 33.40 -20.50 23.83
N ALA A 520 32.56 -19.49 23.69
CA ALA A 520 31.14 -19.64 23.44
C ALA A 520 31.02 -20.43 22.13
N ARG A 521 30.93 -21.76 22.26
CA ARG A 521 30.39 -22.59 21.19
C ARG A 521 29.03 -21.96 20.89
N PRO A 522 28.71 -21.64 19.62
CA PRO A 522 27.36 -21.21 19.31
C PRO A 522 26.44 -22.31 19.82
N LEU A 523 25.57 -21.94 20.76
CA LEU A 523 24.40 -22.76 21.05
C LEU A 523 23.61 -22.76 19.76
N SER A 524 23.78 -23.82 18.97
CA SER A 524 22.96 -24.11 17.82
C SER A 524 21.58 -24.50 18.34
N ALA A 525 20.86 -23.49 18.80
CA ALA A 525 19.42 -23.46 18.79
C ALA A 525 19.03 -23.78 17.35
N ARG A 526 18.76 -25.07 17.10
CA ARG A 526 18.10 -25.51 15.88
C ARG A 526 16.86 -24.64 15.79
N SER A 527 16.72 -23.89 14.70
CA SER A 527 15.42 -23.37 14.30
C SER A 527 14.46 -24.56 14.35
N VAL A 528 13.51 -24.53 15.30
CA VAL A 528 12.48 -25.56 15.40
C VAL A 528 11.76 -25.49 14.07
N GLY A 529 11.88 -26.58 13.28
CA GLY A 529 11.78 -26.51 11.83
C GLY A 529 10.59 -25.68 11.36
N TRP A 530 10.89 -24.53 10.75
CA TRP A 530 9.92 -23.54 10.29
C TRP A 530 8.75 -24.24 9.61
N ARG A 531 7.54 -24.04 10.13
CA ARG A 531 6.37 -24.75 9.63
C ARG A 531 5.91 -24.11 8.32
N ASP A 532 5.91 -24.92 7.27
CA ASP A 532 5.30 -24.59 5.99
C ASP A 532 3.87 -24.06 6.25
N LEU A 533 3.51 -22.89 5.70
CA LEU A 533 2.10 -22.52 5.69
C LEU A 533 1.40 -23.50 4.76
N GLU A 534 0.48 -24.30 5.28
CA GLU A 534 -0.45 -25.09 4.49
C GLU A 534 -1.89 -24.80 4.93
N TYR A 535 -2.50 -23.76 4.38
CA TYR A 535 -3.94 -23.62 4.47
C TYR A 535 -4.60 -24.59 3.51
N ARG A 536 -5.48 -25.46 4.03
CA ARG A 536 -6.32 -26.37 3.23
C ARG A 536 -7.77 -26.17 3.63
N PHE A 537 -8.66 -26.01 2.65
CA PHE A 537 -10.10 -25.92 2.86
C PHE A 537 -10.84 -26.93 1.98
N SER A 538 -11.98 -27.41 2.45
CA SER A 538 -12.90 -28.27 1.70
C SER A 538 -14.31 -28.10 2.26
N LYS A 539 -15.25 -27.72 1.41
CA LYS A 539 -16.62 -27.37 1.75
C LYS A 539 -17.56 -27.90 0.69
N THR A 540 -18.65 -28.54 1.09
CA THR A 540 -19.71 -29.01 0.18
C THR A 540 -20.99 -28.26 0.48
N TRP A 541 -21.65 -27.79 -0.57
CA TRP A 541 -23.02 -27.28 -0.52
C TRP A 541 -23.92 -28.17 -1.37
N SER A 542 -25.20 -28.25 -1.01
CA SER A 542 -26.24 -28.91 -1.79
C SER A 542 -27.54 -28.16 -1.59
N TYR A 543 -28.26 -27.87 -2.68
CA TYR A 543 -29.52 -27.15 -2.66
C TYR A 543 -30.55 -27.87 -3.52
N THR A 544 -31.83 -27.58 -3.30
CA THR A 544 -32.90 -27.94 -4.24
C THR A 544 -33.64 -26.67 -4.63
N LEU A 545 -33.52 -26.31 -5.91
CA LEU A 545 -34.36 -25.33 -6.58
C LEU A 545 -35.53 -26.10 -7.19
N SER A 546 -36.75 -25.62 -6.99
CA SER A 546 -37.93 -26.12 -7.70
C SER A 546 -38.81 -24.93 -8.01
N ARG A 547 -39.24 -24.79 -9.27
CA ARG A 547 -40.16 -23.72 -9.66
C ARG A 547 -41.21 -24.25 -10.64
N PRO A 548 -42.50 -24.09 -10.33
CA PRO A 548 -43.56 -24.17 -11.31
C PRO A 548 -43.66 -22.85 -12.08
N TRP A 549 -43.80 -22.92 -13.41
CA TRP A 549 -44.30 -21.83 -14.24
C TRP A 549 -45.62 -22.29 -14.87
N THR A 550 -46.71 -21.60 -14.55
CA THR A 550 -47.99 -21.80 -15.24
C THR A 550 -48.00 -20.99 -16.54
N ILE A 551 -48.52 -21.60 -17.60
CA ILE A 551 -48.63 -21.02 -18.95
C ILE A 551 -50.11 -20.68 -19.21
N ASP A 552 -50.40 -19.77 -20.14
CA ASP A 552 -51.76 -19.32 -20.47
C ASP A 552 -52.71 -20.45 -20.96
N SER A 553 -52.15 -21.60 -21.34
CA SER A 553 -52.89 -22.84 -21.65
C SER A 553 -53.32 -23.64 -20.42
N GLY A 554 -53.02 -23.19 -19.20
CA GLY A 554 -53.28 -23.88 -17.93
C GLY A 554 -52.22 -24.92 -17.55
N ALA A 555 -51.32 -25.29 -18.47
CA ALA A 555 -50.21 -26.21 -18.20
C ALA A 555 -49.20 -25.62 -17.22
N THR A 556 -48.52 -26.48 -16.44
CA THR A 556 -47.51 -26.07 -15.47
C THR A 556 -46.18 -26.80 -15.72
N VAL A 557 -45.16 -26.06 -16.17
CA VAL A 557 -43.78 -26.56 -16.27
C VAL A 557 -43.21 -26.61 -14.86
N THR A 558 -42.71 -27.76 -14.40
CA THR A 558 -41.91 -27.82 -13.17
C THR A 558 -40.49 -28.25 -13.50
N ILE A 559 -39.53 -27.34 -13.33
CA ILE A 559 -38.10 -27.68 -13.37
C ILE A 559 -37.59 -27.69 -11.93
N ARG A 560 -36.98 -28.81 -11.55
CA ARG A 560 -36.30 -28.99 -10.28
C ARG A 560 -34.82 -29.24 -10.54
N VAL A 561 -33.98 -28.35 -10.03
CA VAL A 561 -32.53 -28.49 -10.11
C VAL A 561 -32.00 -28.67 -8.69
N THR A 562 -31.31 -29.78 -8.44
CA THR A 562 -30.55 -30.00 -7.22
C THR A 562 -29.06 -29.80 -7.53
N PRO A 563 -28.54 -28.55 -7.47
CA PRO A 563 -27.12 -28.29 -7.59
C PRO A 563 -26.42 -28.60 -6.26
N SER A 564 -25.34 -29.36 -6.33
CA SER A 564 -24.35 -29.49 -5.28
C SER A 564 -22.96 -29.16 -5.79
N LEU A 565 -22.10 -28.71 -4.89
CA LEU A 565 -20.79 -28.17 -5.22
C LEU A 565 -19.83 -28.46 -4.07
N THR A 566 -18.78 -29.24 -4.31
CA THR A 566 -17.64 -29.32 -3.38
C THR A 566 -16.53 -28.41 -3.87
N LEU A 567 -16.30 -27.29 -3.18
CA LEU A 567 -15.08 -26.50 -3.37
C LEU A 567 -14.07 -26.93 -2.30
N SER A 568 -12.88 -27.29 -2.76
CA SER A 568 -11.69 -27.39 -1.92
C SER A 568 -10.58 -26.55 -2.50
N GLY A 569 -9.58 -26.27 -1.68
CA GLY A 569 -8.41 -25.55 -2.13
C GLY A 569 -7.29 -25.57 -1.10
N TYR A 570 -6.18 -24.99 -1.52
CA TYR A 570 -4.92 -25.03 -0.85
C TYR A 570 -4.16 -23.75 -1.20
N VAL A 571 -3.64 -23.07 -0.19
CA VAL A 571 -2.55 -22.12 -0.37
C VAL A 571 -1.44 -22.52 0.58
N GLY A 572 -0.21 -22.52 0.08
CA GLY A 572 0.92 -22.81 0.92
C GLY A 572 2.26 -22.52 0.30
N TRP A 573 3.25 -22.41 1.17
CA TRP A 573 4.63 -22.17 0.81
C TRP A 573 5.58 -22.70 1.87
N ARG A 574 6.78 -22.99 1.41
CA ARG A 574 7.94 -23.32 2.23
C ARG A 574 9.11 -22.49 1.75
N PHE A 575 9.71 -21.76 2.68
CA PHE A 575 10.98 -21.09 2.49
C PHE A 575 12.07 -21.85 3.25
N HIS A 576 13.25 -21.91 2.66
CA HIS A 576 14.48 -22.24 3.34
C HIS A 576 14.97 -20.98 4.05
N TRP A 577 15.24 -21.11 5.34
CA TRP A 577 15.82 -20.04 6.15
C TRP A 577 17.07 -20.59 6.86
N ASP A 578 18.23 -20.35 6.26
CA ASP A 578 19.54 -20.57 6.86
C ASP A 578 20.26 -19.20 7.05
N TRP A 579 21.23 -19.14 7.96
CA TRP A 579 21.91 -17.90 8.38
C TRP A 579 22.44 -17.07 7.18
N PHE A 580 22.87 -17.74 6.12
CA PHE A 580 23.43 -17.11 4.92
C PHE A 580 22.53 -17.25 3.67
N ARG A 581 21.41 -17.99 3.75
CA ARG A 581 20.60 -18.37 2.58
C ARG A 581 19.11 -18.46 2.90
N SER A 582 18.45 -17.34 2.70
CA SER A 582 17.00 -17.22 2.54
C SER A 582 16.62 -17.54 1.09
N TYR A 583 15.69 -18.46 0.85
CA TYR A 583 15.07 -18.66 -0.47
C TYR A 583 13.75 -19.44 -0.38
N LEU A 584 12.80 -19.19 -1.29
CA LEU A 584 11.64 -20.07 -1.47
C LEU A 584 12.11 -21.48 -1.90
N GLU A 585 11.62 -22.54 -1.24
CA GLU A 585 11.81 -23.94 -1.70
C GLU A 585 10.69 -24.34 -2.66
N TRP A 586 9.45 -24.09 -2.24
CA TRP A 586 8.26 -24.25 -3.07
C TRP A 586 7.14 -23.28 -2.66
N PHE A 587 6.35 -22.85 -3.64
CA PHE A 587 5.04 -22.23 -3.44
C PHE A 587 4.00 -23.04 -4.19
N LYS A 588 2.78 -23.13 -3.66
CA LYS A 588 1.72 -23.94 -4.24
C LYS A 588 0.36 -23.37 -3.88
N ALA A 589 -0.40 -22.97 -4.89
CA ALA A 589 -1.79 -22.51 -4.75
C ALA A 589 -2.66 -23.28 -5.74
N TRP A 590 -3.72 -23.94 -5.27
CA TRP A 590 -4.69 -24.59 -6.14
C TRP A 590 -6.09 -24.59 -5.53
N MET A 591 -7.09 -24.64 -6.40
CA MET A 591 -8.49 -24.93 -6.06
C MET A 591 -8.89 -26.22 -6.76
N ARG A 592 -9.78 -27.01 -6.16
CA ARG A 592 -10.52 -28.08 -6.81
C ARG A 592 -12.01 -27.87 -6.59
N ILE A 593 -12.74 -27.64 -7.67
CA ILE A 593 -14.19 -27.49 -7.69
C ILE A 593 -14.79 -28.77 -8.24
N GLN A 594 -15.78 -29.34 -7.56
CA GLN A 594 -16.50 -30.54 -7.94
C GLN A 594 -18.00 -30.23 -8.04
N PRO A 595 -18.50 -29.78 -9.20
CA PRO A 595 -19.93 -29.52 -9.39
C PRO A 595 -20.68 -30.83 -9.61
N SER A 596 -21.90 -30.91 -9.09
CA SER A 596 -22.83 -32.01 -9.29
C SER A 596 -24.22 -31.43 -9.53
N PHE A 597 -24.86 -31.80 -10.64
CA PHE A 597 -26.20 -31.33 -10.98
C PHE A 597 -27.11 -32.53 -11.19
N ARG A 598 -28.24 -32.55 -10.48
CA ARG A 598 -29.41 -33.34 -10.86
C ARG A 598 -30.46 -32.36 -11.37
N VAL A 599 -30.78 -32.44 -12.66
CA VAL A 599 -31.92 -31.74 -13.25
C VAL A 599 -33.05 -32.74 -13.38
N GLU A 600 -34.25 -32.36 -12.95
CA GLU A 600 -35.51 -33.08 -13.17
C GLU A 600 -36.48 -32.09 -13.86
N VAL A 601 -37.11 -32.53 -14.94
CA VAL A 601 -38.11 -31.74 -15.69
C VAL A 601 -39.42 -32.53 -15.72
N SER A 602 -40.53 -31.82 -15.53
CA SER A 602 -41.87 -32.36 -15.73
C SER A 602 -42.70 -31.30 -16.47
N LEU A 603 -43.26 -31.71 -17.61
CA LEU A 603 -44.00 -30.86 -18.53
C LEU A 603 -45.03 -31.70 -19.27
N ASP A 604 -46.28 -31.23 -19.23
CA ASP A 604 -47.44 -31.75 -19.95
C ASP A 604 -48.11 -30.56 -20.67
N ALA A 605 -47.71 -30.24 -21.91
CA ALA A 605 -48.20 -29.05 -22.63
C ALA A 605 -47.94 -29.06 -24.15
N THR A 606 -48.80 -28.37 -24.90
CA THR A 606 -48.59 -28.04 -26.34
C THR A 606 -48.41 -26.54 -26.51
N VAL A 607 -47.16 -26.07 -26.62
CA VAL A 607 -46.84 -24.61 -26.69
C VAL A 607 -45.49 -24.33 -27.36
N ASP A 608 -45.30 -23.09 -27.84
CA ASP A 608 -44.00 -22.51 -28.16
C ASP A 608 -43.54 -21.61 -27.00
N ILE A 609 -42.39 -21.90 -26.39
CA ILE A 609 -41.86 -21.19 -25.23
C ILE A 609 -40.34 -21.04 -25.33
N GLN A 610 -39.89 -19.79 -25.32
CA GLN A 610 -38.51 -19.42 -24.98
C GLN A 610 -38.48 -18.72 -23.61
N ARG A 611 -37.67 -19.23 -22.67
CA ARG A 611 -37.39 -18.59 -21.37
C ARG A 611 -35.92 -18.78 -20.97
N SER A 612 -35.35 -17.77 -20.33
CA SER A 612 -34.07 -17.84 -19.63
C SER A 612 -34.23 -17.14 -18.28
N GLU A 613 -33.81 -17.80 -17.20
CA GLU A 613 -33.80 -17.21 -15.86
C GLU A 613 -32.51 -17.60 -15.11
N SER A 614 -32.00 -16.68 -14.29
CA SER A 614 -30.69 -16.81 -13.62
C SER A 614 -30.79 -16.35 -12.17
N TRP A 615 -30.41 -17.24 -11.25
CA TRP A 615 -30.51 -17.01 -9.81
C TRP A 615 -29.12 -17.04 -9.18
N ARG A 616 -28.77 -15.99 -8.42
CA ARG A 616 -27.66 -16.06 -7.46
C ARG A 616 -28.10 -17.04 -6.37
N LEU A 617 -27.35 -18.12 -6.14
CA LEU A 617 -27.67 -19.14 -5.14
C LEU A 617 -26.99 -18.85 -3.81
N LEU A 618 -25.73 -18.42 -3.88
CA LEU A 618 -24.84 -18.28 -2.75
C LEU A 618 -23.89 -17.11 -2.99
N SER A 619 -23.68 -16.30 -1.96
CA SER A 619 -22.48 -15.48 -1.83
C SER A 619 -21.92 -15.69 -0.43
N THR A 620 -20.67 -16.16 -0.34
CA THR A 620 -19.98 -16.40 0.93
C THR A 620 -18.54 -15.90 0.88
N GLY A 621 -18.04 -15.43 2.01
CA GLY A 621 -16.67 -14.92 2.14
C GLY A 621 -15.98 -15.44 3.41
N VAL A 622 -14.75 -15.92 3.24
CA VAL A 622 -13.83 -16.22 4.35
C VAL A 622 -12.74 -15.14 4.38
N PRO A 623 -12.71 -14.27 5.40
CA PRO A 623 -11.56 -13.41 5.65
C PRO A 623 -10.45 -14.22 6.31
N PHE A 624 -9.20 -13.97 5.90
CA PHE A 624 -8.02 -14.36 6.66
C PHE A 624 -6.97 -13.25 6.60
N SER A 625 -6.09 -13.22 7.61
CA SER A 625 -4.95 -12.32 7.66
C SER A 625 -3.66 -13.13 7.71
N PHE A 626 -2.62 -12.65 7.06
CA PHE A 626 -1.24 -13.06 7.27
C PHE A 626 -0.39 -11.82 7.53
N TRP A 627 0.84 -12.01 8.01
CA TRP A 627 1.73 -10.91 8.38
C TRP A 627 2.89 -10.82 7.39
N ILE A 628 3.18 -9.61 6.93
CA ILE A 628 4.49 -9.27 6.36
C ILE A 628 5.06 -8.23 7.30
N ASP A 629 6.19 -8.55 7.93
CA ASP A 629 6.63 -7.77 9.09
C ASP A 629 5.48 -7.69 10.12
N ILE A 630 5.35 -6.61 10.89
CA ILE A 630 4.25 -6.30 11.81
C ILE A 630 2.99 -5.77 11.11
N ILE A 631 2.90 -5.86 9.77
CA ILE A 631 1.80 -5.30 8.98
C ILE A 631 0.84 -6.43 8.57
N PRO A 632 -0.45 -6.37 8.98
CA PRO A 632 -1.43 -7.39 8.64
C PRO A 632 -1.92 -7.22 7.19
N VAL A 633 -1.68 -8.23 6.37
CA VAL A 633 -2.23 -8.33 5.01
C VAL A 633 -3.54 -9.11 5.04
N ARG A 634 -4.64 -8.43 4.70
CA ARG A 634 -5.98 -9.04 4.65
C ARG A 634 -6.29 -9.61 3.29
N VAL A 635 -6.81 -10.83 3.28
CA VAL A 635 -7.35 -11.50 2.10
C VAL A 635 -8.78 -11.94 2.36
N TYR A 636 -9.65 -11.71 1.39
CA TYR A 636 -11.03 -12.16 1.40
C TYR A 636 -11.22 -13.18 0.28
N LEU A 637 -11.37 -14.44 0.68
CA LEU A 637 -11.69 -15.55 -0.21
C LEU A 637 -13.20 -15.56 -0.44
N LYS A 638 -13.68 -14.95 -1.54
CA LYS A 638 -15.11 -14.83 -1.85
C LYS A 638 -15.54 -15.83 -2.90
N LEU A 639 -16.52 -16.66 -2.57
CA LEU A 639 -17.24 -17.53 -3.52
C LEU A 639 -18.61 -16.93 -3.82
N SER A 640 -18.92 -16.77 -5.09
CA SER A 640 -20.28 -16.50 -5.58
C SER A 640 -20.71 -17.61 -6.53
N VAL A 641 -21.91 -18.16 -6.29
CA VAL A 641 -22.51 -19.21 -7.11
C VAL A 641 -23.83 -18.73 -7.67
N TRP A 642 -24.05 -18.98 -8.95
CA TRP A 642 -25.31 -18.80 -9.64
C TRP A 642 -25.68 -20.11 -10.36
N ALA A 643 -26.97 -20.34 -10.58
CA ALA A 643 -27.46 -21.28 -11.56
C ALA A 643 -28.55 -20.62 -12.40
N GLY A 644 -28.72 -21.11 -13.62
CA GLY A 644 -29.79 -20.70 -14.49
C GLY A 644 -30.20 -21.85 -15.40
N VAL A 645 -31.31 -21.66 -16.09
CA VAL A 645 -31.75 -22.55 -17.15
C VAL A 645 -32.27 -21.70 -18.29
N GLU A 646 -31.81 -22.02 -19.50
CA GLU A 646 -32.41 -21.54 -20.74
C GLU A 646 -33.19 -22.72 -21.34
N PHE A 647 -34.38 -22.45 -21.86
CA PHE A 647 -35.37 -23.46 -22.24
C PHE A 647 -36.09 -23.00 -23.51
N HIS A 648 -36.12 -23.88 -24.51
CA HIS A 648 -36.78 -23.68 -25.78
C HIS A 648 -37.59 -24.94 -26.14
N ALA A 649 -38.92 -24.83 -26.17
CA ALA A 649 -39.83 -25.92 -26.50
C ALA A 649 -40.79 -25.49 -27.63
N HIS A 650 -41.11 -26.42 -28.52
CA HIS A 650 -42.07 -26.22 -29.61
C HIS A 650 -42.83 -27.51 -29.93
N GLY A 651 -44.03 -27.69 -29.35
CA GLY A 651 -44.92 -28.84 -29.60
C GLY A 651 -45.51 -29.46 -28.34
N GLU A 652 -46.10 -30.66 -28.46
CA GLU A 652 -46.81 -31.41 -27.41
C GLU A 652 -45.90 -32.37 -26.61
N ILE A 653 -45.52 -31.96 -25.40
CA ILE A 653 -44.49 -32.64 -24.58
C ILE A 653 -45.13 -33.46 -23.46
N HIS A 654 -44.66 -34.72 -23.31
CA HIS A 654 -44.66 -35.49 -22.06
C HIS A 654 -43.24 -35.97 -21.73
N VAL A 655 -42.49 -35.21 -20.93
CA VAL A 655 -41.07 -35.53 -20.60
C VAL A 655 -40.86 -35.70 -19.10
N ASN A 656 -40.22 -36.82 -18.74
CA ASN A 656 -39.66 -37.06 -17.42
C ASN A 656 -38.24 -37.61 -17.59
N ALA A 657 -37.25 -36.75 -17.38
CA ALA A 657 -35.83 -37.09 -17.53
C ALA A 657 -35.04 -36.58 -16.33
N TRP A 658 -34.07 -37.38 -15.87
CA TRP A 658 -33.03 -36.93 -14.95
C TRP A 658 -31.63 -37.18 -15.50
N VAL A 659 -30.80 -36.14 -15.39
CA VAL A 659 -29.37 -36.19 -15.70
C VAL A 659 -28.64 -35.88 -14.41
N ARG A 660 -27.75 -36.78 -13.96
CA ARG A 660 -26.81 -36.53 -12.86
C ARG A 660 -25.40 -36.37 -13.40
N LEU A 661 -24.96 -35.13 -13.55
CA LEU A 661 -23.56 -34.84 -13.84
C LEU A 661 -22.76 -34.74 -12.55
N THR A 662 -21.51 -35.20 -12.58
CA THR A 662 -20.53 -35.06 -11.49
C THR A 662 -19.15 -34.75 -12.08
N GLY A 663 -18.74 -33.49 -12.03
CA GLY A 663 -17.42 -33.07 -12.49
C GLY A 663 -16.43 -32.90 -11.37
N TRP A 664 -15.14 -32.82 -11.71
CA TRP A 664 -14.18 -32.03 -10.96
C TRP A 664 -13.10 -31.42 -11.86
N LEU A 665 -12.75 -30.18 -11.55
CA LEU A 665 -11.58 -29.47 -12.10
C LEU A 665 -10.72 -29.00 -10.93
N LYS A 666 -9.42 -29.23 -11.03
CA LYS A 666 -8.39 -28.72 -10.12
C LYS A 666 -7.40 -27.87 -10.91
N ALA A 667 -7.39 -26.58 -10.60
CA ALA A 667 -6.58 -25.58 -11.29
C ALA A 667 -5.72 -24.80 -10.28
N GLY A 668 -4.52 -24.39 -10.71
CA GLY A 668 -3.63 -23.61 -9.85
C GLY A 668 -2.22 -23.49 -10.41
N VAL A 669 -1.29 -23.13 -9.54
CA VAL A 669 0.14 -22.95 -9.82
C VAL A 669 0.99 -23.61 -8.73
N ARG A 670 2.14 -24.12 -9.14
CA ARG A 670 3.26 -24.41 -8.23
C ARG A 670 4.52 -23.74 -8.76
N TRP A 671 5.36 -23.29 -7.84
CA TRP A 671 6.75 -22.96 -8.08
C TRP A 671 7.59 -23.93 -7.27
N GLN A 672 8.67 -24.46 -7.85
CA GLN A 672 9.64 -25.29 -7.12
C GLN A 672 11.05 -24.87 -7.53
N ARG A 673 11.96 -24.73 -6.55
CA ARG A 673 13.35 -24.31 -6.80
C ARG A 673 14.03 -25.23 -7.81
N GLY A 674 14.70 -24.64 -8.81
CA GLY A 674 15.32 -25.37 -9.92
C GLY A 674 14.34 -25.92 -10.97
N GLN A 675 13.02 -25.77 -10.80
CA GLN A 675 12.00 -26.21 -11.76
C GLN A 675 11.07 -25.08 -12.25
N GLY A 676 11.10 -23.92 -11.60
CA GLY A 676 10.35 -22.72 -11.95
C GLY A 676 8.83 -22.84 -11.71
N TRP A 677 8.09 -21.90 -12.30
CA TRP A 677 6.63 -21.91 -12.31
C TRP A 677 6.08 -23.00 -13.23
N ARG A 678 5.11 -23.78 -12.73
CA ARG A 678 4.40 -24.84 -13.45
C ARG A 678 2.91 -24.80 -13.10
N ARG A 679 2.04 -24.95 -14.10
CA ARG A 679 0.60 -25.09 -13.87
C ARG A 679 0.27 -26.35 -13.06
N ILE A 680 -0.71 -26.24 -12.17
CA ILE A 680 -1.48 -27.38 -11.65
C ILE A 680 -2.75 -27.43 -12.48
N TRP A 681 -2.97 -28.52 -13.18
CA TRP A 681 -4.17 -28.74 -14.00
C TRP A 681 -4.49 -30.22 -14.03
N GLU A 682 -5.57 -30.59 -13.36
CA GLU A 682 -6.08 -31.96 -13.25
C GLU A 682 -7.61 -31.89 -13.35
N HIS A 683 -8.25 -32.80 -14.08
CA HIS A 683 -9.70 -32.87 -14.17
C HIS A 683 -10.18 -34.31 -14.37
N GLY A 684 -11.44 -34.56 -14.03
CA GLY A 684 -12.11 -35.83 -14.29
C GLY A 684 -13.61 -35.64 -14.13
N VAL A 685 -14.40 -36.22 -15.02
CA VAL A 685 -15.86 -36.05 -15.02
C VAL A 685 -16.53 -37.38 -15.27
N SER A 686 -17.62 -37.61 -14.56
CA SER A 686 -18.51 -38.76 -14.67
C SER A 686 -19.96 -38.30 -14.70
N ALA A 687 -20.83 -39.08 -15.34
CA ALA A 687 -22.26 -38.82 -15.37
C ALA A 687 -23.04 -40.12 -15.24
N SER A 688 -24.24 -40.03 -14.70
CA SER A 688 -25.27 -41.05 -14.81
C SER A 688 -26.58 -40.40 -15.26
N ARG A 689 -27.42 -41.17 -15.95
CA ARG A 689 -28.64 -40.68 -16.60
C ARG A 689 -29.78 -41.70 -16.42
N GLY A 690 -31.00 -41.19 -16.31
CA GLY A 690 -32.23 -41.97 -16.46
C GLY A 690 -33.23 -41.13 -17.23
N ILE A 691 -33.56 -41.57 -18.44
CA ILE A 691 -34.22 -40.75 -19.46
C ILE A 691 -35.43 -41.52 -19.96
N SER A 692 -36.60 -40.88 -19.95
CA SER A 692 -37.83 -41.38 -20.56
C SER A 692 -38.51 -40.24 -21.33
N PHE A 693 -38.90 -40.52 -22.56
CA PHE A 693 -39.50 -39.56 -23.50
C PHE A 693 -40.81 -40.10 -24.06
N SER A 694 -41.73 -39.19 -24.36
CA SER A 694 -42.98 -39.44 -25.08
C SER A 694 -43.48 -38.13 -25.71
N GLY A 695 -43.79 -38.14 -27.01
CA GLY A 695 -44.23 -36.95 -27.77
C GLY A 695 -43.41 -36.68 -29.03
N GLU A 696 -43.94 -35.81 -29.89
CA GLU A 696 -43.38 -35.45 -31.21
C GLU A 696 -42.83 -34.01 -31.18
N VAL A 697 -41.74 -33.77 -30.46
CA VAL A 697 -41.29 -32.40 -30.13
C VAL A 697 -39.80 -32.18 -30.30
N LYS A 698 -39.44 -30.97 -30.75
CA LYS A 698 -38.11 -30.40 -30.55
C LYS A 698 -38.03 -29.67 -29.20
N LEU A 699 -37.08 -30.07 -28.36
CA LEU A 699 -36.82 -29.48 -27.04
C LEU A 699 -35.32 -29.22 -26.87
N SER A 700 -34.93 -27.97 -26.57
CA SER A 700 -33.59 -27.60 -26.09
C SER A 700 -33.68 -27.18 -24.63
N ILE A 701 -32.83 -27.75 -23.77
CA ILE A 701 -32.66 -27.28 -22.39
C ILE A 701 -31.18 -27.09 -22.10
N ASP A 702 -30.84 -25.88 -21.68
CA ASP A 702 -29.48 -25.43 -21.41
C ASP A 702 -29.33 -25.03 -19.91
N PRO A 703 -29.34 -26.01 -18.99
CA PRO A 703 -29.09 -25.76 -17.57
C PRO A 703 -27.60 -25.48 -17.35
N TYR A 704 -27.30 -24.35 -16.72
CA TYR A 704 -25.93 -23.94 -16.41
C TYR A 704 -25.77 -23.59 -14.94
N ALA A 705 -24.53 -23.68 -14.47
CA ALA A 705 -24.11 -23.04 -13.25
C ALA A 705 -22.88 -22.17 -13.49
N ARG A 706 -22.67 -21.20 -12.60
CA ARG A 706 -21.51 -20.32 -12.58
C ARG A 706 -20.98 -20.33 -11.15
N GLY A 707 -19.72 -20.73 -10.97
CA GLY A 707 -19.01 -20.60 -9.70
C GLY A 707 -17.80 -19.70 -9.89
N ARG A 708 -17.87 -18.44 -9.41
CA ARG A 708 -16.73 -17.52 -9.37
C ARG A 708 -16.14 -17.52 -7.97
N LEU A 709 -14.87 -17.90 -7.85
CA LEU A 709 -14.08 -17.56 -6.67
C LEU A 709 -13.17 -16.38 -6.97
N SER A 710 -13.17 -15.39 -6.08
CA SER A 710 -12.31 -14.21 -6.11
C SER A 710 -11.43 -14.20 -4.86
N PHE A 711 -10.15 -13.91 -5.04
CA PHE A 711 -9.16 -13.76 -3.97
C PHE A 711 -8.84 -12.27 -3.87
N LEU A 712 -9.47 -11.55 -2.93
CA LEU A 712 -9.40 -10.09 -2.87
C LEU A 712 -8.45 -9.63 -1.76
N PHE A 713 -7.40 -8.89 -2.12
CA PHE A 713 -6.61 -8.15 -1.13
C PHE A 713 -7.45 -6.99 -0.59
N TYR A 714 -7.53 -6.88 0.73
CA TYR A 714 -8.31 -5.89 1.48
C TYR A 714 -9.78 -5.71 1.03
N ASN A 715 -10.38 -6.72 0.38
CA ASN A 715 -11.72 -6.67 -0.26
C ASN A 715 -11.85 -5.62 -1.40
N VAL A 716 -10.73 -5.14 -1.95
CA VAL A 716 -10.69 -4.11 -3.01
C VAL A 716 -10.54 -4.72 -4.40
N ALA A 717 -9.53 -5.57 -4.60
CA ALA A 717 -9.17 -6.10 -5.90
C ALA A 717 -8.40 -7.41 -5.79
N GLY A 718 -8.41 -8.20 -6.86
CA GLY A 718 -7.53 -9.35 -6.99
C GLY A 718 -7.97 -10.34 -8.07
N PRO A 719 -7.23 -11.46 -8.23
CA PRO A 719 -7.54 -12.47 -9.22
C PRO A 719 -8.85 -13.20 -8.90
N PHE A 720 -9.55 -13.62 -9.95
CA PHE A 720 -10.67 -14.55 -9.86
C PHE A 720 -10.53 -15.70 -10.85
N VAL A 721 -11.10 -16.85 -10.49
CA VAL A 721 -11.35 -17.99 -11.37
C VAL A 721 -12.84 -18.29 -11.36
N GLU A 722 -13.41 -18.46 -12.54
CA GLU A 722 -14.83 -18.68 -12.76
C GLU A 722 -15.06 -19.90 -13.63
N LEU A 723 -15.78 -20.87 -13.08
CA LEU A 723 -16.21 -22.05 -13.81
C LEU A 723 -17.66 -21.88 -14.25
N LYS A 724 -17.91 -22.13 -15.54
CA LYS A 724 -19.23 -22.18 -16.17
C LYS A 724 -19.43 -23.58 -16.77
N PRO A 725 -19.76 -24.60 -15.95
CA PRO A 725 -20.34 -25.84 -16.44
C PRO A 725 -21.75 -25.58 -17.00
N TYR A 726 -22.04 -26.09 -18.19
CA TYR A 726 -23.37 -26.09 -18.79
C TYR A 726 -23.62 -27.39 -19.55
N ILE A 727 -24.87 -27.82 -19.58
CA ILE A 727 -25.34 -28.95 -20.37
C ILE A 727 -26.08 -28.38 -21.57
N GLY A 728 -25.90 -28.95 -22.76
CA GLY A 728 -26.87 -28.82 -23.85
C GLY A 728 -27.67 -30.12 -23.92
N ILE A 729 -29.00 -30.04 -23.90
CA ILE A 729 -29.90 -31.19 -24.06
C ILE A 729 -30.80 -30.91 -25.26
N ASP A 730 -30.46 -31.49 -26.40
CA ASP A 730 -31.27 -31.47 -27.62
C ASP A 730 -32.10 -32.75 -27.72
N ILE A 731 -33.39 -32.58 -28.00
CA ILE A 731 -34.33 -33.64 -28.38
C ILE A 731 -34.89 -33.24 -29.74
N LEU A 732 -34.83 -34.14 -30.73
CA LEU A 732 -35.41 -33.99 -32.05
C LEU A 732 -36.57 -34.97 -32.23
N PRO A 733 -37.71 -34.56 -32.82
CA PRO A 733 -38.81 -35.46 -33.11
C PRO A 733 -38.39 -36.53 -34.14
N PRO A 734 -39.10 -37.67 -34.20
CA PRO A 734 -39.03 -38.54 -35.36
C PRO A 734 -39.43 -37.78 -36.64
N LEU A 735 -38.97 -38.23 -37.80
CA LEU A 735 -39.35 -37.67 -39.10
C LEU A 735 -40.04 -38.75 -39.94
N PRO A 736 -41.39 -38.87 -39.86
CA PRO A 736 -42.14 -39.93 -40.53
C PRO A 736 -41.95 -39.97 -42.05
N GLU A 737 -41.78 -38.80 -42.68
CA GLU A 737 -41.51 -38.66 -44.13
C GLU A 737 -40.19 -39.33 -44.59
N TYR A 738 -39.29 -39.64 -43.66
CA TYR A 738 -37.95 -40.19 -43.92
C TYR A 738 -37.66 -41.49 -43.17
N GLU A 739 -38.68 -42.10 -42.52
CA GLU A 739 -38.57 -43.27 -41.64
C GLU A 739 -37.53 -43.12 -40.49
N LEU A 740 -37.20 -41.89 -40.09
CA LEU A 740 -36.20 -41.65 -39.04
C LEU A 740 -36.83 -41.66 -37.63
N PRO A 741 -36.28 -42.43 -36.68
CA PRO A 741 -36.71 -42.42 -35.28
C PRO A 741 -36.38 -41.07 -34.60
N GLY A 742 -36.93 -40.83 -33.41
CA GLY A 742 -36.57 -39.67 -32.61
C GLY A 742 -35.10 -39.74 -32.20
N ALA A 743 -34.41 -38.60 -32.11
CA ALA A 743 -32.97 -38.54 -31.83
C ALA A 743 -32.65 -37.51 -30.74
N TRP A 744 -31.80 -37.89 -29.77
CA TRP A 744 -31.42 -37.01 -28.65
C TRP A 744 -29.91 -36.90 -28.51
N TYR A 745 -29.47 -35.74 -28.02
CA TYR A 745 -28.08 -35.42 -27.74
C TYR A 745 -27.99 -34.75 -26.36
N ILE A 746 -27.03 -35.17 -25.56
CA ILE A 746 -26.65 -34.50 -24.31
C ILE A 746 -25.15 -34.24 -24.38
N ASP A 747 -24.79 -32.98 -24.51
CA ASP A 747 -23.41 -32.52 -24.38
C ASP A 747 -23.19 -31.94 -23.00
N PHE A 748 -22.03 -32.24 -22.39
CA PHE A 748 -21.54 -31.51 -21.23
C PHE A 748 -20.33 -30.67 -21.58
N TYR A 749 -20.44 -29.37 -21.32
CA TYR A 749 -19.41 -28.38 -21.58
C TYR A 749 -18.90 -27.75 -20.28
N LEU A 750 -17.61 -27.41 -20.26
CA LEU A 750 -16.99 -26.62 -19.20
C LEU A 750 -16.22 -25.45 -19.79
N LYS A 751 -16.74 -24.24 -19.57
CA LYS A 751 -16.03 -22.99 -19.84
C LYS A 751 -15.29 -22.55 -18.57
N VAL A 752 -14.00 -22.26 -18.70
CA VAL A 752 -13.14 -21.75 -17.62
C VAL A 752 -12.73 -20.34 -17.97
N VAL A 753 -13.11 -19.38 -17.14
CA VAL A 753 -12.74 -17.96 -17.24
C VAL A 753 -11.85 -17.63 -16.04
N ALA A 754 -10.83 -16.79 -16.25
CA ALA A 754 -10.08 -16.19 -15.17
C ALA A 754 -9.80 -14.72 -15.48
N GLY A 755 -9.51 -13.94 -14.44
CA GLY A 755 -9.40 -12.50 -14.61
C GLY A 755 -9.01 -11.77 -13.35
N VAL A 756 -9.17 -10.45 -13.41
CA VAL A 756 -9.00 -9.51 -12.30
C VAL A 756 -10.38 -8.91 -12.03
N THR A 757 -10.84 -8.98 -10.79
CA THR A 757 -12.08 -8.33 -10.39
C THR A 757 -11.79 -7.22 -9.39
N PHE A 758 -12.56 -6.15 -9.52
CA PHE A 758 -12.55 -5.01 -8.61
C PHE A 758 -13.83 -5.06 -7.76
N ALA A 759 -13.77 -4.48 -6.57
CA ALA A 759 -14.83 -4.54 -5.57
C ALA A 759 -14.85 -3.26 -4.71
N GLY A 760 -15.67 -3.27 -3.65
CA GLY A 760 -15.66 -2.23 -2.62
C GLY A 760 -16.01 -0.82 -3.12
N TRP A 761 -15.22 0.17 -2.71
CA TRP A 761 -15.37 1.55 -3.15
C TRP A 761 -14.62 1.84 -4.45
N LEU A 762 -13.42 1.26 -4.66
CA LEU A 762 -12.59 1.51 -5.84
C LEU A 762 -13.34 1.24 -7.16
N LYS A 763 -14.11 0.15 -7.23
CA LYS A 763 -14.96 -0.17 -8.39
C LYS A 763 -16.10 0.83 -8.61
N ARG A 764 -16.64 1.41 -7.53
CA ARG A 764 -17.74 2.40 -7.60
C ARG A 764 -17.22 3.79 -7.98
N LEU A 765 -16.06 4.20 -7.46
CA LEU A 765 -15.44 5.49 -7.74
C LEU A 765 -14.91 5.58 -9.17
N LEU A 766 -14.15 4.56 -9.60
CA LEU A 766 -13.43 4.57 -10.89
C LEU A 766 -14.16 3.80 -12.01
N GLY A 767 -15.42 3.37 -11.78
CA GLY A 767 -16.24 2.68 -12.78
C GLY A 767 -15.68 1.34 -13.29
N LEU A 768 -14.78 0.69 -12.54
CA LEU A 768 -13.93 -0.40 -13.05
C LEU A 768 -14.72 -1.67 -13.41
N SER A 769 -14.72 -2.02 -14.69
CA SER A 769 -15.11 -3.35 -15.17
C SER A 769 -14.10 -4.42 -14.75
N ASP A 770 -14.56 -5.65 -14.52
CA ASP A 770 -13.65 -6.79 -14.34
C ASP A 770 -12.91 -7.08 -15.67
N TYR A 771 -11.61 -7.33 -15.62
CA TYR A 771 -10.87 -7.83 -16.78
C TYR A 771 -10.98 -9.35 -16.80
N GLU A 772 -11.54 -9.97 -17.85
CA GLU A 772 -11.70 -11.42 -17.92
C GLU A 772 -11.25 -12.04 -19.24
N ARG A 773 -10.74 -13.28 -19.15
CA ARG A 773 -10.27 -14.08 -20.29
C ARG A 773 -10.73 -15.53 -20.13
N THR A 774 -11.31 -16.08 -21.19
CA THR A 774 -11.55 -17.54 -21.25
C THR A 774 -10.20 -18.26 -21.37
N LEU A 775 -9.89 -19.11 -20.38
CA LEU A 775 -8.68 -19.93 -20.34
C LEU A 775 -8.87 -21.26 -21.08
N ALA A 776 -10.08 -21.82 -21.02
CA ALA A 776 -10.45 -23.05 -21.69
C ALA A 776 -11.95 -23.07 -22.00
N LEU A 777 -12.32 -23.70 -23.11
CA LEU A 777 -13.64 -24.24 -23.37
C LEU A 777 -13.44 -25.71 -23.71
N LEU A 778 -14.10 -26.59 -22.97
CA LEU A 778 -13.97 -28.04 -23.11
C LEU A 778 -15.34 -28.62 -23.42
N SER A 779 -15.47 -29.39 -24.50
CA SER A 779 -16.43 -30.50 -24.51
C SER A 779 -15.84 -31.59 -23.61
N VAL A 780 -16.65 -32.08 -22.68
CA VAL A 780 -16.20 -32.93 -21.57
C VAL A 780 -16.75 -34.35 -21.69
N ALA A 781 -17.98 -34.46 -22.18
CA ALA A 781 -18.62 -35.71 -22.56
C ALA A 781 -19.77 -35.43 -23.52
N HIS A 782 -20.06 -36.41 -24.38
CA HIS A 782 -21.18 -36.43 -25.31
C HIS A 782 -21.95 -37.74 -25.12
N TRP A 783 -23.28 -37.68 -25.19
CA TRP A 783 -24.14 -38.85 -25.25
C TRP A 783 -25.25 -38.62 -26.26
N SER A 784 -25.67 -39.69 -26.92
CA SER A 784 -26.79 -39.69 -27.86
C SER A 784 -27.51 -41.03 -27.88
N GLY A 785 -28.67 -41.06 -28.51
CA GLY A 785 -29.49 -42.24 -28.74
C GLY A 785 -30.76 -41.92 -29.51
N THR A 786 -31.56 -42.95 -29.78
CA THR A 786 -32.84 -42.84 -30.52
C THR A 786 -33.98 -43.52 -29.77
N TRP A 787 -35.23 -43.20 -30.12
CA TRP A 787 -36.46 -43.88 -29.68
C TRP A 787 -37.48 -43.99 -30.81
#